data_AF-A0A916I5F2-F1
#
_entry.id   AF-A0A916I5F2-F1
#
_cell.length_a   1.000
_cell.length_b   1.000
_cell.length_c   1.000
_cell.angle_alpha   90.00
_cell.angle_beta   90.00
_cell.angle_gamma   90.00
#
_symmetry.space_group_name_H-M   'P 1'
#
loop_
_entity.id
_entity.type
_entity.pdbx_description
1 polymer ?
#
loop_
_entity_poly.entity_id
_entity_poly.type
_entity_poly.pdbx_seq_one_letter_code
_entity_poly.pdbx_strand_id
1 'polypeptide(L)'
;MLFPQAFFARLPLRARHVAGPLLAALLSCAAVDGHAQANGGTADAIEYFHAGLGHYFITAFADEAAFVDGGAAGDWRRTGLSFKVYPASASGLYAVCRFYSARLAQKSTHFYTPFAEECAALRTNLDWQFEGHAFLVPMPDSAGACPSGSIPVHRLYNNNQGGAPNHRYTTSSSVRNQMLSAGWIAEGYGATGVTFCAPEEHAVIDWDTRFSLQGVPASTTGPAAAYASSTRLLAGWQAPVGLSVSEYRLTLTDGISGAQTVLRTTATEVMLTDLKSDTPYTASLLACTSGGAQCYSATQSTASGSTAAEIWQLQGSGNSVAGLSRIVSDGNARISATRFGPQAGDGMANHLQLYYGPMMTAGGRPSLSVAVTAMETSAADLSSYLQFTSLAGSTGLISPSTASALVKQVATGQGVPLSAALGGAVRLFFEADGADGKTRILSLDSHDGHRGRDFNRGGATTCSTAADYGSGGGCAPTVVIGVEGDATRPSAGIRNARQHKVAWATLDDWRWDGAAGSFMVFTTDNVPGCSSHNINHGYAVWDGNNWNVQYRAEDGCPKLFTSAQAAFPMHLGGVRYKLYYGDPSVTTGRIAGSRMPYLGPKKLIYADGAATGESGRVDFEDWEAQSAARGITFLWPNGEVLNDTAEGYVDDHHFLTPTGSLDLQVMYLAITAGTEPPIGAAAVLVNP
;
A
#
# COMPACT_ATOMS: atom_id res chain seq x y z
N MET A 1 40.96 46.40 32.02
CA MET A 1 40.76 47.41 30.96
C MET A 1 39.50 47.01 30.20
N LEU A 2 38.54 47.91 30.08
CA LEU A 2 37.11 47.65 29.92
C LEU A 2 36.56 48.28 28.62
N PHE A 3 35.68 47.51 27.95
CA PHE A 3 34.62 47.84 26.95
C PHE A 3 35.01 48.21 25.49
N PRO A 4 34.09 48.08 24.48
CA PRO A 4 32.72 47.47 24.47
C PRO A 4 32.28 46.64 23.23
N GLN A 5 31.10 46.02 23.38
CA GLN A 5 30.19 45.42 22.39
C GLN A 5 29.57 46.45 21.41
N ALA A 6 29.18 46.03 20.18
CA ALA A 6 27.84 46.19 19.56
C ALA A 6 27.82 46.06 18.00
N PHE A 7 26.60 45.91 17.46
CA PHE A 7 26.09 46.04 16.06
C PHE A 7 25.93 44.74 15.26
N PHE A 8 24.71 44.33 14.89
CA PHE A 8 23.69 45.08 14.12
C PHE A 8 22.26 45.05 14.68
N ALA A 9 21.59 46.22 14.71
CA ALA A 9 20.21 46.46 14.22
C ALA A 9 19.79 47.94 14.33
N ARG A 10 19.06 48.41 13.31
CA ARG A 10 18.18 49.61 13.20
C ARG A 10 18.76 50.96 12.73
N LEU A 11 18.29 51.38 11.56
CA LEU A 11 18.28 52.78 11.08
C LEU A 11 17.21 53.63 11.82
N PRO A 12 17.42 54.95 12.02
CA PRO A 12 16.47 55.79 12.76
C PRO A 12 15.56 56.65 11.86
N LEU A 13 14.26 56.72 12.21
CA LEU A 13 13.36 57.83 11.84
C LEU A 13 13.52 58.98 12.84
N ARG A 14 13.57 60.23 12.35
CA ARG A 14 13.35 61.46 13.13
C ARG A 14 12.17 62.22 12.55
N ALA A 15 11.20 62.56 13.40
CA ALA A 15 10.09 63.45 13.10
C ALA A 15 10.39 64.90 13.54
N ARG A 16 10.02 65.89 12.73
CA ARG A 16 9.70 67.27 13.13
C ARG A 16 8.49 67.75 12.33
N HIS A 17 7.56 68.39 13.02
CA HIS A 17 6.24 68.88 12.57
C HIS A 17 6.28 70.01 11.51
N VAL A 18 5.38 69.97 10.52
CA VAL A 18 4.55 71.10 10.00
C VAL A 18 3.24 70.53 9.41
N ALA A 19 2.15 71.30 9.49
CA ALA A 19 0.73 70.96 9.32
C ALA A 19 0.20 70.70 7.89
N GLY A 20 -0.96 70.03 7.78
CA GLY A 20 -1.91 70.14 6.63
C GLY A 20 -2.44 68.81 6.06
N PRO A 21 -3.72 68.69 5.63
CA PRO A 21 -4.48 67.44 5.71
C PRO A 21 -4.72 66.69 4.38
N LEU A 22 -5.23 65.45 4.53
CA LEU A 22 -6.03 64.65 3.57
C LEU A 22 -5.30 64.05 2.34
N LEU A 23 -5.09 62.72 2.36
CA LEU A 23 -5.74 61.79 1.41
C LEU A 23 -5.48 60.34 1.83
N ALA A 24 -6.54 59.54 1.91
CA ALA A 24 -6.49 58.10 2.13
C ALA A 24 -6.03 57.39 0.85
N ALA A 25 -4.99 56.57 0.96
CA ALA A 25 -4.68 55.52 0.00
C ALA A 25 -4.13 54.30 0.76
N LEU A 26 -4.96 53.26 0.85
CA LEU A 26 -4.54 51.92 1.26
C LEU A 26 -3.58 51.38 0.19
N LEU A 27 -2.29 51.29 0.52
CA LEU A 27 -1.32 50.53 -0.25
C LEU A 27 -0.65 49.54 0.72
N SER A 28 -0.96 48.26 0.56
CA SER A 28 -0.23 47.17 1.20
C SER A 28 1.19 47.16 0.63
N CYS A 29 2.18 47.49 1.45
CA CYS A 29 3.59 47.27 1.12
C CYS A 29 3.89 45.77 1.29
N ALA A 30 3.83 45.02 0.19
CA ALA A 30 4.61 43.80 0.06
C ALA A 30 6.09 44.20 0.02
N ALA A 31 6.86 43.75 1.01
CA ALA A 31 8.32 43.82 0.93
C ALA A 31 8.76 42.86 -0.17
N VAL A 32 9.46 43.42 -1.15
CA VAL A 32 10.11 42.69 -2.24
C VAL A 32 11.43 42.15 -1.67
N ASP A 33 11.44 40.90 -1.23
CA ASP A 33 12.67 40.13 -1.11
C ASP A 33 12.93 39.44 -2.45
N GLY A 34 13.65 40.13 -3.32
CA GLY A 34 14.14 39.58 -4.57
C GLY A 34 15.64 39.37 -4.48
N HIS A 35 16.07 38.12 -4.31
CA HIS A 35 17.28 37.61 -4.96
C HIS A 35 17.07 36.14 -5.39
N ALA A 36 16.89 35.99 -6.71
CA ALA A 36 16.98 34.80 -7.56
C ALA A 36 16.05 33.60 -7.27
N GLN A 37 14.88 33.62 -7.92
CA GLN A 37 14.22 32.39 -8.35
C GLN A 37 14.93 31.81 -9.59
N ALA A 38 15.28 30.53 -9.52
CA ALA A 38 15.38 29.63 -10.66
C ALA A 38 14.58 28.36 -10.33
N ASN A 39 13.75 27.90 -11.27
CA ASN A 39 12.98 26.66 -11.18
C ASN A 39 13.90 25.46 -10.86
N GLY A 40 13.56 24.66 -9.84
CA GLY A 40 13.91 23.23 -9.75
C GLY A 40 15.39 22.80 -9.74
N GLY A 41 16.34 23.67 -9.37
CA GLY A 41 17.78 23.33 -9.33
C GLY A 41 18.28 22.78 -7.99
N THR A 42 19.47 22.16 -7.99
CA THR A 42 20.23 21.80 -6.78
C THR A 42 21.32 22.84 -6.47
N ALA A 43 21.78 22.88 -5.22
CA ALA A 43 22.90 23.71 -4.77
C ALA A 43 24.02 22.82 -4.19
N ASP A 44 25.26 23.33 -4.15
CA ASP A 44 26.38 22.63 -3.53
C ASP A 44 26.47 22.96 -2.04
N ALA A 45 26.36 21.95 -1.17
CA ALA A 45 26.82 22.03 0.21
C ALA A 45 28.32 21.76 0.24
N ILE A 46 29.12 22.81 0.43
CA ILE A 46 30.58 22.79 0.34
C ILE A 46 31.19 22.55 1.72
N GLU A 47 32.11 21.60 1.84
CA GLU A 47 32.83 21.30 3.08
C GLU A 47 34.13 22.12 3.23
N TYR A 48 34.30 22.65 4.43
CA TYR A 48 35.49 23.36 4.89
C TYR A 48 36.08 22.68 6.13
N PHE A 49 37.38 22.80 6.30
CA PHE A 49 38.12 22.30 7.46
C PHE A 49 39.01 23.40 8.05
N HIS A 50 39.05 23.48 9.39
CA HIS A 50 39.92 24.38 10.12
C HIS A 50 40.96 23.60 10.92
N ALA A 51 42.21 23.58 10.44
CA ALA A 51 43.28 22.76 11.01
C ALA A 51 43.55 23.06 12.49
N GLY A 52 43.52 24.33 12.90
CA GLY A 52 43.74 24.74 14.30
C GLY A 52 42.64 24.29 15.27
N LEU A 53 41.43 24.01 14.78
CA LEU A 53 40.30 23.54 15.59
C LEU A 53 40.14 22.02 15.51
N GLY A 54 40.52 21.44 14.37
CA GLY A 54 40.20 20.06 14.01
C GLY A 54 38.73 19.89 13.62
N HIS A 55 38.06 20.97 13.19
CA HIS A 55 36.62 21.01 12.96
C HIS A 55 36.28 21.14 11.48
N TYR A 56 35.16 20.53 11.10
CA TYR A 56 34.52 20.63 9.79
C TYR A 56 33.29 21.53 9.85
N PHE A 57 32.98 22.14 8.71
CA PHE A 57 31.85 23.03 8.50
C PHE A 57 31.31 22.82 7.08
N ILE A 58 29.99 22.87 6.89
CA ILE A 58 29.38 22.84 5.56
C ILE A 58 28.47 24.05 5.32
N THR A 59 28.45 24.58 4.10
CA THR A 59 27.47 25.61 3.72
C THR A 59 26.99 25.43 2.29
N ALA A 60 25.69 25.65 2.10
CA ALA A 60 25.04 25.77 0.80
C ALA A 60 24.68 27.22 0.44
N PHE A 61 25.00 28.18 1.31
CA PHE A 61 24.78 29.60 1.08
C PHE A 61 25.95 30.18 0.29
N ALA A 62 25.68 30.66 -0.92
CA ALA A 62 26.72 31.10 -1.84
C ALA A 62 27.51 32.32 -1.32
N ASP A 63 26.85 33.23 -0.61
CA ASP A 63 27.44 34.39 0.05
C ASP A 63 28.30 33.98 1.26
N GLU A 64 27.86 33.02 2.07
CA GLU A 64 28.65 32.47 3.17
C GLU A 64 29.89 31.75 2.65
N ALA A 65 29.75 30.92 1.60
CA ALA A 65 30.88 30.28 0.94
C ALA A 65 31.89 31.32 0.43
N ALA A 66 31.43 32.38 -0.25
CA ALA A 66 32.30 33.45 -0.72
C ALA A 66 33.00 34.20 0.43
N PHE A 67 32.31 34.41 1.56
CA PHE A 67 32.88 35.02 2.76
C PHE A 67 33.97 34.17 3.39
N VAL A 68 33.78 32.85 3.47
CA VAL A 68 34.77 31.90 3.98
C VAL A 68 35.97 31.82 3.04
N ASP A 69 35.74 31.71 1.72
CA ASP A 69 36.80 31.67 0.71
C ASP A 69 37.64 32.95 0.67
N GLY A 70 37.02 34.10 0.93
CA GLY A 70 37.69 35.39 1.06
C GLY A 70 38.59 35.51 2.30
N GLY A 71 38.59 34.50 3.19
CA GLY A 71 39.43 34.44 4.39
C GLY A 71 38.88 35.24 5.58
N ALA A 72 37.73 35.88 5.45
CA ALA A 72 37.14 36.71 6.50
C ALA A 72 36.61 35.90 7.69
N ALA A 73 36.38 34.59 7.51
CA ALA A 73 35.96 33.66 8.57
C ALA A 73 37.13 33.03 9.35
N GLY A 74 38.38 33.37 9.05
CA GLY A 74 39.58 32.74 9.63
C GLY A 74 40.17 31.62 8.75
N ASP A 75 40.94 30.70 9.36
CA ASP A 75 41.73 29.67 8.65
C ASP A 75 40.91 28.46 8.15
N TRP A 76 39.67 28.69 7.73
CA TRP A 76 38.84 27.68 7.08
C TRP A 76 39.30 27.48 5.63
N ARG A 77 39.50 26.23 5.24
CA ARG A 77 39.92 25.87 3.87
C ARG A 77 38.95 24.83 3.30
N ARG A 78 38.56 24.99 2.03
CA ARG A 78 37.78 23.98 1.29
C ARG A 78 38.53 22.64 1.34
N THR A 79 37.81 21.57 1.65
CA THR A 79 38.39 20.20 1.63
C THR A 79 38.45 19.61 0.22
N GLY A 80 37.74 20.23 -0.72
CA GLY A 80 37.49 19.70 -2.07
C GLY A 80 36.27 18.76 -2.14
N LEU A 81 35.59 18.52 -1.01
CA LEU A 81 34.37 17.73 -0.97
C LEU A 81 33.12 18.63 -0.92
N SER A 82 32.09 18.20 -1.63
CA SER A 82 30.75 18.76 -1.59
C SER A 82 29.73 17.68 -1.91
N PHE A 83 28.45 17.99 -1.67
CA PHE A 83 27.33 17.19 -2.15
C PHE A 83 26.16 18.12 -2.51
N LYS A 84 25.23 17.63 -3.34
CA LYS A 84 24.06 18.41 -3.73
C LYS A 84 23.04 18.49 -2.59
N VAL A 85 22.30 19.59 -2.55
CA VAL A 85 21.15 19.81 -1.66
C VAL A 85 20.06 20.58 -2.41
N TYR A 86 18.84 20.59 -1.89
CA TYR A 86 17.76 21.39 -2.47
C TYR A 86 17.65 22.77 -1.80
N PRO A 87 17.62 23.86 -2.58
CA PRO A 87 17.48 25.21 -2.05
C PRO A 87 16.02 25.63 -1.81
N ALA A 88 15.04 24.88 -2.34
CA ALA A 88 13.62 25.20 -2.28
C ALA A 88 12.77 24.01 -1.81
N SER A 89 11.67 24.30 -1.12
CA SER A 89 10.75 23.27 -0.60
C SER A 89 9.99 22.55 -1.70
N ALA A 90 9.91 21.23 -1.58
CA ALA A 90 9.07 20.34 -2.38
C ALA A 90 8.53 19.21 -1.50
N SER A 91 7.52 18.48 -1.99
CA SER A 91 7.00 17.30 -1.30
C SER A 91 8.12 16.26 -1.10
N GLY A 92 8.16 15.61 0.06
CA GLY A 92 9.18 14.61 0.40
C GLY A 92 10.54 15.17 0.82
N LEU A 93 10.71 16.51 0.90
CA LEU A 93 11.93 17.15 1.38
C LEU A 93 11.78 17.70 2.79
N TYR A 94 12.83 17.55 3.58
CA TYR A 94 12.90 17.95 4.99
C TYR A 94 13.93 19.05 5.16
N ALA A 95 13.56 20.09 5.91
CA ALA A 95 14.44 21.21 6.20
C ALA A 95 15.51 20.80 7.23
N VAL A 96 16.77 21.06 6.92
CA VAL A 96 17.89 20.77 7.82
C VAL A 96 18.13 21.98 8.72
N CYS A 97 17.82 21.82 10.01
CA CYS A 97 18.12 22.82 11.03
C CYS A 97 19.63 22.93 11.23
N ARG A 98 20.16 24.16 11.17
CA ARG A 98 21.56 24.48 11.48
C ARG A 98 21.65 25.15 12.85
N PHE A 99 22.60 24.68 13.64
CA PHE A 99 22.93 25.23 14.93
C PHE A 99 24.41 25.55 15.02
N TYR A 100 24.73 26.59 15.78
CA TYR A 100 26.09 27.03 16.07
C TYR A 100 26.35 27.06 17.57
N SER A 101 27.58 26.74 17.97
CA SER A 101 28.08 27.02 19.32
C SER A 101 29.52 27.49 19.27
N ALA A 102 29.82 28.51 20.07
CA ALA A 102 31.19 28.93 20.43
C ALA A 102 31.47 28.75 21.93
N ARG A 103 30.52 28.19 22.69
CA ARG A 103 30.59 28.07 24.14
C ARG A 103 31.22 26.76 24.59
N LEU A 104 31.24 25.76 23.70
CA LEU A 104 31.77 24.43 23.96
C LEU A 104 33.30 24.45 23.85
N ALA A 105 33.95 24.49 25.01
CA ALA A 105 35.41 24.63 25.16
C ALA A 105 36.03 25.80 24.36
N GLN A 106 35.27 26.90 24.20
CA GLN A 106 35.65 28.09 23.41
C GLN A 106 36.03 27.79 21.95
N LYS A 107 35.55 26.68 21.39
CA LYS A 107 35.71 26.34 19.97
C LYS A 107 34.39 26.51 19.23
N SER A 108 34.45 27.03 18.01
CA SER A 108 33.29 27.14 17.14
C SER A 108 32.92 25.77 16.55
N THR A 109 31.65 25.40 16.58
CA THR A 109 31.14 24.16 15.99
C THR A 109 29.73 24.35 15.44
N HIS A 110 29.41 23.55 14.43
CA HIS A 110 28.08 23.52 13.83
C HIS A 110 27.46 22.13 13.94
N PHE A 111 26.14 22.11 14.02
CA PHE A 111 25.33 20.90 14.00
C PHE A 111 24.18 21.04 13.01
N TYR A 112 23.93 19.98 12.24
CA TYR A 112 22.92 19.92 11.19
C TYR A 112 22.03 18.71 11.41
N THR A 113 20.72 18.93 11.43
CA THR A 113 19.76 17.86 11.60
C THR A 113 18.47 18.06 10.78
N PRO A 114 18.01 17.03 10.05
CA PRO A 114 16.69 17.01 9.42
C PRO A 114 15.60 16.53 10.38
N PHE A 115 15.96 16.04 11.57
CA PHE A 115 15.03 15.40 12.49
C PHE A 115 14.27 16.44 13.30
N ALA A 116 12.93 16.42 13.19
CA ALA A 116 12.07 17.39 13.87
C ALA A 116 12.27 17.38 15.39
N GLU A 117 12.41 16.20 15.99
CA GLU A 117 12.60 16.02 17.44
C GLU A 117 13.98 16.53 17.89
N GLU A 118 15.05 16.20 17.16
CA GLU A 118 16.42 16.66 17.46
C GLU A 118 16.51 18.18 17.30
N CYS A 119 15.91 18.73 16.24
CA CYS A 119 15.83 20.18 16.04
C CYS A 119 15.04 20.87 17.16
N ALA A 120 13.91 20.31 17.60
CA ALA A 120 13.13 20.86 18.70
C ALA A 120 13.90 20.85 20.02
N ALA A 121 14.59 19.74 20.34
CA ALA A 121 15.40 19.62 21.54
C ALA A 121 16.54 20.64 21.56
N LEU A 122 17.30 20.76 20.47
CA LEU A 122 18.43 21.70 20.37
C LEU A 122 18.00 23.16 20.45
N ARG A 123 16.81 23.52 19.97
CA ARG A 123 16.26 24.88 20.13
C ARG A 123 16.04 25.29 21.58
N THR A 124 15.91 24.33 22.49
CA THR A 124 15.74 24.61 23.94
C THR A 124 17.06 24.54 24.71
N ASN A 125 18.14 24.08 24.08
CA ASN A 125 19.46 23.96 24.70
C ASN A 125 20.23 25.28 24.56
N LEU A 126 20.57 25.91 25.69
CA LEU A 126 21.26 27.21 25.73
C LEU A 126 22.70 27.19 25.23
N ASP A 127 23.30 26.01 25.07
CA ASP A 127 24.64 25.86 24.47
C ASP A 127 24.61 26.02 22.95
N TRP A 128 23.44 25.93 22.32
CA TRP A 128 23.25 25.98 20.88
C TRP A 128 22.44 27.21 20.45
N GLN A 129 22.92 27.89 19.43
CA GLN A 129 22.20 28.96 18.75
C GLN A 129 21.61 28.40 17.45
N PHE A 130 20.28 28.44 17.31
CA PHE A 130 19.64 28.13 16.03
C PHE A 130 19.94 29.23 15.01
N GLU A 131 20.42 28.83 13.84
CA GLU A 131 20.81 29.76 12.77
C GLU A 131 19.87 29.73 11.55
N GLY A 132 18.86 28.86 11.57
CA GLY A 132 17.90 28.71 10.48
C GLY A 132 17.92 27.33 9.85
N HIS A 133 17.22 27.19 8.72
CA HIS A 133 17.29 25.99 7.89
C HIS A 133 18.36 26.19 6.82
N ALA A 134 19.37 25.33 6.78
CA ALA A 134 20.51 25.50 5.87
C ALA A 134 20.18 25.13 4.42
N PHE A 135 19.39 24.08 4.25
CA PHE A 135 18.97 23.52 2.96
C PHE A 135 17.89 22.44 3.21
N LEU A 136 17.39 21.82 2.14
CA LEU A 136 16.46 20.70 2.23
C LEU A 136 17.05 19.39 1.65
N VAL A 137 16.61 18.27 2.21
CA VAL A 137 17.10 16.92 1.89
C VAL A 137 15.97 15.88 1.91
N PRO A 138 16.04 14.80 1.10
CA PRO A 138 15.25 13.60 1.32
C PRO A 138 15.73 12.85 2.57
N MET A 139 14.84 12.08 3.19
CA MET A 139 15.16 11.22 4.33
C MET A 139 15.39 9.78 3.88
N PRO A 140 16.38 9.06 4.45
CA PRO A 140 16.50 7.62 4.28
C PRO A 140 15.43 6.88 5.11
N ASP A 141 15.21 5.61 4.79
CA ASP A 141 14.44 4.70 5.62
C ASP A 141 15.21 4.29 6.91
N SER A 142 14.56 3.47 7.75
CA SER A 142 15.15 2.98 9.02
C SER A 142 16.38 2.08 8.82
N ALA A 143 16.51 1.45 7.65
CA ALA A 143 17.68 0.66 7.25
C ALA A 143 18.82 1.52 6.68
N GLY A 144 18.60 2.84 6.52
CA GLY A 144 19.56 3.78 5.96
C GLY A 144 19.58 3.82 4.44
N ALA A 145 18.57 3.26 3.76
CA ALA A 145 18.45 3.33 2.31
C ALA A 145 17.84 4.66 1.88
N CYS A 146 18.45 5.30 0.89
CA CYS A 146 17.97 6.56 0.34
C CYS A 146 16.93 6.34 -0.77
N PRO A 147 15.94 7.25 -0.90
CA PRO A 147 14.99 7.20 -2.00
C PRO A 147 15.72 7.34 -3.35
N SER A 148 15.12 6.83 -4.43
CA SER A 148 15.77 6.83 -5.75
C SER A 148 16.16 8.24 -6.20
N GLY A 149 17.25 8.33 -6.96
CA GLY A 149 17.85 9.60 -7.38
C GLY A 149 18.55 10.36 -6.24
N SER A 150 18.76 9.72 -5.08
CA SER A 150 19.53 10.28 -3.98
C SER A 150 20.50 9.26 -3.37
N ILE A 151 21.57 9.77 -2.78
CA ILE A 151 22.69 9.00 -2.20
C ILE A 151 22.84 9.31 -0.70
N PRO A 152 23.31 8.35 0.11
CA PRO A 152 23.43 8.54 1.56
C PRO A 152 24.45 9.62 1.92
N VAL A 153 24.09 10.47 2.88
CA VAL A 153 25.00 11.35 3.59
C VAL A 153 25.22 10.82 5.00
N HIS A 154 26.46 10.52 5.32
CA HIS A 154 26.88 10.00 6.62
C HIS A 154 27.20 11.12 7.59
N ARG A 155 26.64 11.09 8.81
CA ARG A 155 26.99 11.99 9.91
C ARG A 155 27.98 11.30 10.83
N LEU A 156 29.11 11.94 11.07
CA LEU A 156 30.22 11.38 11.84
C LEU A 156 30.53 12.34 12.98
N TYR A 157 30.35 11.88 14.22
CA TYR A 157 30.67 12.62 15.43
C TYR A 157 32.12 12.40 15.85
N ASN A 158 32.84 13.48 16.14
CA ASN A 158 34.24 13.41 16.54
C ASN A 158 34.49 12.82 17.93
N ASN A 159 33.48 12.30 18.62
CA ASN A 159 33.60 11.75 19.97
C ASN A 159 34.24 12.74 20.97
N ASN A 160 33.89 14.03 20.85
CA ASN A 160 34.43 15.13 21.64
C ASN A 160 35.98 15.26 21.60
N GLN A 161 36.61 14.71 20.57
CA GLN A 161 38.06 14.83 20.38
C GLN A 161 38.48 16.31 20.33
N GLY A 162 39.53 16.66 21.06
CA GLY A 162 39.99 18.06 21.14
C GLY A 162 39.12 18.96 22.04
N GLY A 163 38.23 18.39 22.85
CA GLY A 163 37.51 19.08 23.93
C GLY A 163 36.21 19.76 23.51
N ALA A 164 35.87 19.76 22.22
CA ALA A 164 34.61 20.27 21.72
C ALA A 164 34.00 19.28 20.70
N PRO A 165 32.66 19.15 20.66
CA PRO A 165 32.01 18.27 19.71
C PRO A 165 32.05 18.89 18.31
N ASN A 166 32.25 18.06 17.29
CA ASN A 166 32.12 18.45 15.89
C ASN A 166 31.60 17.28 15.07
N HIS A 167 30.82 17.59 14.03
CA HIS A 167 30.24 16.60 13.13
C HIS A 167 30.71 16.85 11.70
N ARG A 168 31.02 15.76 11.00
CA ARG A 168 31.36 15.76 9.58
C ARG A 168 30.26 15.07 8.79
N TYR A 169 29.92 15.63 7.63
CA TYR A 169 28.84 15.15 6.76
C TYR A 169 29.42 14.81 5.39
N THR A 170 29.28 13.55 4.94
CA THR A 170 29.91 13.12 3.68
C THR A 170 29.11 12.04 2.96
N THR A 171 29.07 12.12 1.64
CA THR A 171 28.59 11.04 0.76
C THR A 171 29.67 9.99 0.46
N SER A 172 30.92 10.24 0.86
CA SER A 172 32.05 9.37 0.55
C SER A 172 32.23 8.27 1.60
N SER A 173 32.09 7.02 1.16
CA SER A 173 32.33 5.84 1.99
C SER A 173 33.80 5.72 2.43
N SER A 174 34.75 6.17 1.60
CA SER A 174 36.18 6.16 1.96
C SER A 174 36.49 7.18 3.05
N VAL A 175 35.95 8.39 2.95
CA VAL A 175 36.07 9.41 3.99
C VAL A 175 35.41 8.93 5.28
N ARG A 176 34.21 8.36 5.20
CA ARG A 176 33.55 7.75 6.35
C ARG A 176 34.46 6.74 7.06
N ASN A 177 34.99 5.77 6.33
CA ASN A 177 35.84 4.74 6.90
C ASN A 177 37.14 5.31 7.49
N GLN A 178 37.68 6.38 6.88
CA GLN A 178 38.82 7.12 7.41
C GLN A 178 38.49 7.81 8.75
N MET A 179 37.32 8.43 8.89
CA MET A 179 36.94 9.07 10.16
C MET A 179 36.71 8.03 11.25
N LEU A 180 36.08 6.90 10.91
CA LEU A 180 35.89 5.78 11.85
C LEU A 180 37.23 5.22 12.33
N SER A 181 38.22 5.06 11.44
CA SER A 181 39.56 4.62 11.86
C SER A 181 40.30 5.68 12.68
N ALA A 182 39.93 6.95 12.54
CA ALA A 182 40.38 8.06 13.38
C ALA A 182 39.57 8.22 14.70
N GLY A 183 38.73 7.25 15.05
CA GLY A 183 37.99 7.23 16.32
C GLY A 183 36.73 8.10 16.36
N TRP A 184 36.21 8.50 15.20
CA TRP A 184 34.90 9.13 15.08
C TRP A 184 33.79 8.08 15.13
N ILE A 185 32.57 8.49 15.46
CA ILE A 185 31.40 7.63 15.63
C ILE A 185 30.39 7.96 14.52
N ALA A 186 29.90 6.95 13.80
CA ALA A 186 28.82 7.15 12.83
C ALA A 186 27.46 7.25 13.53
N GLU A 187 26.65 8.20 13.08
CA GLU A 187 25.32 8.50 13.61
C GLU A 187 24.28 8.52 12.48
N GLY A 188 23.04 8.14 12.79
CA GLY A 188 21.93 8.09 11.84
C GLY A 188 21.33 6.68 11.71
N TYR A 189 20.56 6.47 10.65
CA TYR A 189 19.89 5.20 10.38
C TYR A 189 20.78 4.19 9.68
N GLY A 190 20.41 2.91 9.80
CA GLY A 190 21.10 1.80 9.18
C GLY A 190 22.49 1.48 9.76
N ALA A 191 23.05 0.36 9.31
CA ALA A 191 24.38 -0.09 9.75
C ALA A 191 25.52 0.87 9.38
N THR A 192 25.28 1.78 8.42
CA THR A 192 26.28 2.73 7.95
C THR A 192 26.16 4.12 8.55
N GLY A 193 25.10 4.43 9.32
CA GLY A 193 24.88 5.75 9.93
C GLY A 193 24.59 6.82 8.87
N VAL A 194 23.42 6.74 8.26
CA VAL A 194 22.92 7.70 7.26
C VAL A 194 22.01 8.71 7.95
N THR A 195 22.36 9.99 7.91
CA THR A 195 21.58 11.04 8.58
C THR A 195 20.50 11.64 7.70
N PHE A 196 20.75 11.73 6.39
CA PHE A 196 19.86 12.22 5.34
C PHE A 196 20.43 11.80 3.97
N CYS A 197 19.72 12.11 2.90
CA CYS A 197 20.15 11.83 1.54
C CYS A 197 20.48 13.11 0.77
N ALA A 198 21.35 13.01 -0.23
CA ALA A 198 21.69 14.09 -1.15
C ALA A 198 21.26 13.70 -2.56
N PRO A 199 20.80 14.63 -3.42
CA PRO A 199 20.55 14.33 -4.82
C PRO A 199 21.78 13.74 -5.50
N GLU A 200 21.57 12.68 -6.28
CA GLU A 200 22.63 12.08 -7.08
C GLU A 200 22.88 12.96 -8.32
N GLU A 201 24.12 13.36 -8.56
CA GLU A 201 24.50 14.10 -9.76
C GLU A 201 25.06 13.13 -10.80
N HIS A 202 24.45 13.12 -11.98
CA HIS A 202 24.88 12.31 -13.11
C HIS A 202 25.45 13.21 -14.20
N ALA A 203 26.61 12.82 -14.73
CA ALA A 203 27.15 13.49 -15.91
C ALA A 203 26.20 13.27 -17.09
N VAL A 204 25.74 14.36 -17.71
CA VAL A 204 24.91 14.30 -18.92
C VAL A 204 25.81 14.02 -20.11
N ILE A 205 25.48 13.01 -20.91
CA ILE A 205 26.17 12.68 -22.16
C ILE A 205 25.25 12.89 -23.36
N ASP A 206 25.85 13.12 -24.54
CA ASP A 206 25.11 13.12 -25.80
C ASP A 206 24.71 11.68 -26.15
N TRP A 207 23.48 11.33 -25.77
CA TRP A 207 22.92 9.99 -25.92
C TRP A 207 21.48 10.10 -26.43
N ASP A 208 21.28 9.73 -27.70
CA ASP A 208 19.95 9.52 -28.26
C ASP A 208 19.40 8.18 -27.73
N THR A 209 18.63 8.27 -26.65
CA THR A 209 18.11 7.09 -25.96
C THR A 209 17.04 6.37 -26.77
N ARG A 210 16.31 7.08 -27.64
CA ARG A 210 14.99 6.64 -28.15
C ARG A 210 14.13 5.98 -27.07
N PHE A 211 14.21 6.48 -25.83
CA PHE A 211 13.60 5.82 -24.69
C PHE A 211 12.07 5.87 -24.80
N SER A 212 11.44 4.71 -24.65
CA SER A 212 10.00 4.56 -24.73
C SER A 212 9.48 3.66 -23.61
N LEU A 213 8.23 3.91 -23.25
CA LEU A 213 7.46 3.12 -22.29
C LEU A 213 6.07 2.88 -22.91
N GLN A 214 5.80 1.63 -23.31
CA GLN A 214 4.68 1.31 -24.19
C GLN A 214 3.75 0.26 -23.59
N GLY A 215 2.45 0.35 -23.90
CA GLY A 215 1.47 -0.66 -23.56
C GLY A 215 1.76 -2.00 -24.27
N VAL A 216 1.60 -3.10 -23.55
CA VAL A 216 1.85 -4.46 -24.05
C VAL A 216 0.53 -5.09 -24.48
N PRO A 217 0.38 -5.66 -25.68
CA PRO A 217 -0.81 -6.44 -26.04
C PRO A 217 -0.93 -7.69 -25.14
N ALA A 218 -2.11 -7.94 -24.56
CA ALA A 218 -2.33 -9.06 -23.64
C ALA A 218 -3.22 -10.18 -24.24
N SER A 219 -4.31 -9.82 -24.92
CA SER A 219 -5.24 -10.83 -25.49
C SER A 219 -6.14 -10.25 -26.58
N THR A 220 -6.73 -11.15 -27.36
CA THR A 220 -7.83 -10.90 -28.30
C THR A 220 -9.05 -11.74 -27.93
N THR A 221 -10.15 -11.13 -27.52
CA THR A 221 -11.42 -11.86 -27.32
C THR A 221 -12.45 -11.43 -28.36
N GLY A 222 -13.04 -12.38 -29.07
CA GLY A 222 -13.98 -12.09 -30.16
C GLY A 222 -13.30 -11.57 -31.44
N PRO A 223 -14.08 -11.27 -32.51
CA PRO A 223 -13.51 -11.12 -33.86
C PRO A 223 -12.67 -9.85 -34.12
N ALA A 224 -12.43 -8.95 -33.15
CA ALA A 224 -11.69 -7.71 -33.44
C ALA A 224 -11.01 -6.93 -32.27
N ALA A 225 -11.21 -7.26 -30.99
CA ALA A 225 -10.69 -6.42 -29.90
C ALA A 225 -9.36 -6.96 -29.33
N ALA A 226 -8.26 -6.26 -29.60
CA ALA A 226 -6.98 -6.47 -28.89
C ALA A 226 -6.92 -5.54 -27.68
N TYR A 227 -6.67 -6.10 -26.49
CA TYR A 227 -6.53 -5.32 -25.27
C TYR A 227 -5.07 -5.17 -24.86
N ALA A 228 -4.71 -3.98 -24.41
CA ALA A 228 -3.44 -3.78 -23.72
C ALA A 228 -3.50 -4.36 -22.31
N SER A 229 -2.35 -4.82 -21.80
CA SER A 229 -2.18 -5.40 -20.48
C SER A 229 -2.51 -4.38 -19.40
N SER A 230 -3.19 -4.88 -18.37
CA SER A 230 -3.50 -4.13 -17.17
C SER A 230 -2.38 -4.14 -16.14
N THR A 231 -1.35 -4.99 -16.30
CA THR A 231 -0.23 -5.08 -15.34
C THR A 231 1.16 -4.97 -15.97
N ARG A 232 1.25 -4.72 -17.28
CA ARG A 232 2.55 -4.74 -17.99
C ARG A 232 2.78 -3.55 -18.91
N LEU A 233 4.03 -3.09 -18.94
CA LEU A 233 4.55 -2.10 -19.87
C LEU A 233 5.89 -2.58 -20.44
N LEU A 234 6.16 -2.27 -21.70
CA LEU A 234 7.46 -2.52 -22.32
C LEU A 234 8.30 -1.24 -22.28
N ALA A 235 9.44 -1.28 -21.58
CA ALA A 235 10.43 -0.22 -21.58
C ALA A 235 11.53 -0.57 -22.58
N GLY A 236 11.86 0.33 -23.51
CA GLY A 236 12.87 0.08 -24.54
C GLY A 236 13.68 1.32 -24.88
N TRP A 237 14.99 1.14 -25.10
CA TRP A 237 15.94 2.20 -25.40
C TRP A 237 17.11 1.72 -26.28
N GLN A 238 18.00 2.63 -26.64
CA GLN A 238 19.27 2.35 -27.30
C GLN A 238 20.46 2.55 -26.38
N ALA A 239 21.48 1.72 -26.55
CA ALA A 239 22.74 1.87 -25.85
C ALA A 239 23.50 3.14 -26.33
N PRO A 240 24.18 3.86 -25.44
CA PRO A 240 25.04 4.98 -25.81
C PRO A 240 26.25 4.50 -26.62
N VAL A 241 26.61 5.23 -27.68
CA VAL A 241 27.77 4.92 -28.53
C VAL A 241 29.05 5.37 -27.81
N GLY A 242 30.08 4.51 -27.81
CA GLY A 242 31.39 4.84 -27.24
C GLY A 242 31.49 4.75 -25.72
N LEU A 243 30.41 4.38 -25.03
CA LEU A 243 30.41 4.13 -23.59
C LEU A 243 30.29 2.62 -23.31
N SER A 244 31.20 2.09 -22.50
CA SER A 244 31.13 0.69 -22.05
C SER A 244 30.17 0.56 -20.86
N VAL A 245 28.89 0.39 -21.16
CA VAL A 245 27.82 0.24 -20.15
C VAL A 245 27.89 -1.15 -19.51
N SER A 246 27.99 -1.19 -18.18
CA SER A 246 27.91 -2.44 -17.41
C SER A 246 26.51 -2.71 -16.87
N GLU A 247 25.71 -1.68 -16.62
CA GLU A 247 24.30 -1.78 -16.20
C GLU A 247 23.52 -0.55 -16.63
N TYR A 248 22.21 -0.70 -16.82
CA TYR A 248 21.24 0.38 -16.86
C TYR A 248 20.46 0.40 -15.54
N ARG A 249 20.15 1.61 -15.06
CA ARG A 249 19.21 1.81 -13.96
C ARG A 249 17.96 2.49 -14.49
N LEU A 250 16.84 1.80 -14.38
CA LEU A 250 15.52 2.28 -14.76
C LEU A 250 14.74 2.58 -13.48
N THR A 251 14.40 3.84 -13.24
CA THR A 251 13.51 4.22 -12.13
C THR A 251 12.11 4.42 -12.68
N LEU A 252 11.18 3.56 -12.29
CA LEU A 252 9.77 3.68 -12.61
C LEU A 252 9.06 4.40 -11.45
N THR A 253 8.25 5.41 -11.75
CA THR A 253 7.44 6.16 -10.78
C THR A 253 5.97 5.94 -11.09
N ASP A 254 5.24 5.42 -10.11
CA ASP A 254 3.78 5.34 -10.11
C ASP A 254 3.19 6.75 -10.05
N GLY A 255 2.40 7.14 -11.05
CA GLY A 255 1.83 8.48 -11.18
C GLY A 255 0.66 8.78 -10.24
N ILE A 256 0.17 7.78 -9.50
CA ILE A 256 -0.89 7.93 -8.48
C ILE A 256 -0.27 8.00 -7.08
N SER A 257 0.55 7.02 -6.72
CA SER A 257 1.14 6.96 -5.38
C SER A 257 2.44 7.76 -5.24
N GLY A 258 3.13 8.04 -6.36
CA GLY A 258 4.49 8.58 -6.36
C GLY A 258 5.55 7.54 -5.99
N ALA A 259 5.17 6.29 -5.70
CA ALA A 259 6.09 5.22 -5.34
C ALA A 259 7.07 4.95 -6.49
N GLN A 260 8.33 4.70 -6.14
CA GLN A 260 9.40 4.47 -7.10
C GLN A 260 9.99 3.08 -6.96
N THR A 261 10.17 2.43 -8.10
CA THR A 261 10.85 1.14 -8.21
C THR A 261 12.07 1.29 -9.11
N VAL A 262 13.23 0.86 -8.62
CA VAL A 262 14.47 0.88 -9.40
C VAL A 262 14.79 -0.52 -9.89
N LEU A 263 14.83 -0.68 -11.21
CA LEU A 263 15.28 -1.89 -11.86
C LEU A 263 16.71 -1.72 -12.39
N ARG A 264 17.55 -2.72 -12.16
CA ARG A 264 18.89 -2.84 -12.77
C ARG A 264 18.87 -3.91 -13.83
N THR A 265 19.42 -3.61 -15.01
CA THR A 265 19.43 -4.55 -16.13
C THR A 265 20.65 -4.32 -17.03
N THR A 266 21.06 -5.34 -17.77
CA THR A 266 22.03 -5.21 -18.87
C THR A 266 21.34 -5.16 -20.23
N ALA A 267 20.05 -5.46 -20.30
CA ALA A 267 19.26 -5.41 -21.52
C ALA A 267 18.90 -3.96 -21.88
N THR A 268 18.61 -3.71 -23.15
CA THR A 268 18.09 -2.42 -23.66
C THR A 268 16.57 -2.42 -23.83
N GLU A 269 15.93 -3.51 -23.45
CA GLU A 269 14.48 -3.69 -23.45
C GLU A 269 14.10 -4.54 -22.23
N VAL A 270 13.03 -4.15 -21.54
CA VAL A 270 12.55 -4.84 -20.34
C VAL A 270 11.02 -4.82 -20.33
N MET A 271 10.44 -6.01 -20.12
CA MET A 271 9.04 -6.15 -19.72
C MET A 271 8.90 -5.79 -18.24
N LEU A 272 8.22 -4.69 -17.94
CA LEU A 272 7.80 -4.32 -16.61
C LEU A 272 6.51 -5.08 -16.30
N THR A 273 6.46 -5.75 -15.15
CA THR A 273 5.33 -6.58 -14.71
C THR A 273 4.85 -6.15 -13.33
N ASP A 274 3.77 -6.76 -12.84
CA ASP A 274 3.14 -6.48 -11.55
C ASP A 274 2.80 -5.00 -11.33
N LEU A 275 2.50 -4.30 -12.42
CA LEU A 275 2.06 -2.90 -12.38
C LEU A 275 0.58 -2.85 -12.00
N LYS A 276 0.18 -1.71 -11.41
CA LYS A 276 -1.22 -1.44 -11.07
C LYS A 276 -1.98 -1.14 -12.36
N SER A 277 -3.21 -1.61 -12.47
CA SER A 277 -4.09 -1.32 -13.60
C SER A 277 -4.51 0.15 -13.65
N ASP A 278 -4.84 0.61 -14.86
CA ASP A 278 -5.28 1.98 -15.16
C ASP A 278 -4.42 3.05 -14.45
N THR A 279 -3.10 2.85 -14.47
CA THR A 279 -2.15 3.67 -13.71
C THR A 279 -1.14 4.29 -14.66
N PRO A 280 -0.98 5.62 -14.65
CA PRO A 280 0.09 6.28 -15.38
C PRO A 280 1.43 6.04 -14.69
N TYR A 281 2.47 5.84 -15.48
CA TYR A 281 3.84 5.69 -15.03
C TYR A 281 4.76 6.65 -15.78
N THR A 282 5.74 7.18 -15.06
CA THR A 282 6.90 7.84 -15.65
C THR A 282 8.13 7.02 -15.34
N ALA A 283 9.09 6.98 -16.25
CA ALA A 283 10.33 6.25 -16.07
C ALA A 283 11.51 7.14 -16.40
N SER A 284 12.61 7.00 -15.65
CA SER A 284 13.90 7.61 -15.97
C SER A 284 14.99 6.55 -16.14
N LEU A 285 15.95 6.82 -17.02
CA LEU A 285 16.98 5.87 -17.42
C LEU A 285 18.39 6.45 -17.23
N LEU A 286 19.26 5.65 -16.62
CA LEU A 286 20.69 5.91 -16.50
C LEU A 286 21.49 4.76 -17.10
N ALA A 287 22.63 5.09 -17.71
CA ALA A 287 23.65 4.13 -18.14
C ALA A 287 24.85 4.20 -17.20
N CYS A 288 25.26 3.09 -16.60
CA CYS A 288 26.34 3.05 -15.62
C CYS A 288 27.53 2.21 -16.08
N THR A 289 28.74 2.66 -15.74
CA THR A 289 30.02 2.00 -16.05
C THR A 289 30.62 1.30 -14.83
N SER A 290 31.64 0.46 -15.08
CA SER A 290 32.53 -0.19 -14.09
C SER A 290 31.91 -0.47 -12.72
N GLY A 291 31.10 -1.52 -12.62
CA GLY A 291 30.52 -1.99 -11.37
C GLY A 291 29.47 -1.05 -10.76
N GLY A 292 28.93 -0.10 -11.53
CA GLY A 292 27.92 0.87 -11.10
C GLY A 292 28.49 2.13 -10.43
N ALA A 293 29.80 2.37 -10.53
CA ALA A 293 30.50 3.45 -9.84
C ALA A 293 30.28 4.85 -10.44
N GLN A 294 29.99 4.93 -11.74
CA GLN A 294 29.60 6.17 -12.42
C GLN A 294 28.38 5.92 -13.30
N CYS A 295 27.39 6.79 -13.21
CA CYS A 295 26.17 6.74 -13.99
C CYS A 295 25.97 8.03 -14.77
N TYR A 296 25.50 7.89 -15.99
CA TYR A 296 25.29 8.95 -16.96
C TYR A 296 23.82 9.02 -17.34
N SER A 297 23.31 10.25 -17.49
CA SER A 297 21.98 10.51 -18.03
C SER A 297 22.08 11.05 -19.44
N ALA A 298 21.02 10.84 -20.23
CA ALA A 298 20.82 11.53 -21.49
C ALA A 298 20.04 12.84 -21.29
N THR A 299 20.17 13.76 -22.25
CA THR A 299 19.32 14.96 -22.35
C THR A 299 17.82 14.62 -22.37
N GLN A 300 17.45 13.50 -23.02
CA GLN A 300 16.12 12.90 -22.95
C GLN A 300 16.22 11.49 -22.35
N SER A 301 16.12 11.42 -21.03
CA SER A 301 16.26 10.18 -20.25
C SER A 301 14.94 9.73 -19.62
N THR A 302 13.82 10.36 -19.97
CA THR A 302 12.51 10.04 -19.40
C THR A 302 11.50 9.60 -20.46
N ALA A 303 10.67 8.62 -20.11
CA ALA A 303 9.53 8.18 -20.89
C ALA A 303 8.29 8.03 -20.00
N SER A 304 7.10 8.08 -20.59
CA SER A 304 5.84 7.90 -19.86
C SER A 304 4.92 6.94 -20.61
N GLY A 305 4.08 6.22 -19.87
CA GLY A 305 3.11 5.27 -20.41
C GLY A 305 2.10 4.87 -19.33
N SER A 306 1.01 4.23 -19.70
CA SER A 306 -0.02 3.80 -18.74
C SER A 306 -0.42 2.36 -19.00
N THR A 307 -0.65 1.61 -17.92
CA THR A 307 -1.34 0.31 -17.99
C THR A 307 -2.80 0.52 -18.36
N ALA A 308 -3.42 -0.49 -18.98
CA ALA A 308 -4.86 -0.45 -19.25
C ALA A 308 -5.70 -0.74 -17.99
N ALA A 309 -6.99 -0.39 -18.02
CA ALA A 309 -7.95 -0.88 -17.06
C ALA A 309 -8.12 -2.41 -17.16
N GLU A 310 -8.51 -3.04 -16.05
CA GLU A 310 -8.82 -4.48 -16.06
C GLU A 310 -10.11 -4.75 -16.83
N ILE A 311 -10.10 -5.83 -17.62
CA ILE A 311 -11.22 -6.28 -18.42
C ILE A 311 -11.56 -7.72 -18.03
N TRP A 312 -12.76 -7.90 -17.50
CA TRP A 312 -13.26 -9.16 -16.98
C TRP A 312 -14.37 -9.70 -17.88
N GLN A 313 -14.15 -10.84 -18.53
CA GLN A 313 -15.15 -11.44 -19.40
C GLN A 313 -15.95 -12.52 -18.66
N LEU A 314 -17.26 -12.30 -18.55
CA LEU A 314 -18.22 -13.27 -18.03
C LEU A 314 -18.28 -14.51 -18.92
N GLN A 315 -18.45 -15.67 -18.30
CA GLN A 315 -18.48 -16.97 -18.98
C GLN A 315 -19.91 -17.40 -19.29
N GLY A 316 -20.14 -17.94 -20.49
CA GLY A 316 -21.45 -18.38 -20.96
C GLY A 316 -21.69 -18.05 -22.43
N SER A 317 -22.88 -17.56 -22.74
CA SER A 317 -23.30 -17.20 -24.10
C SER A 317 -24.13 -15.92 -24.12
N GLY A 318 -24.08 -15.19 -25.24
CA GLY A 318 -24.87 -13.97 -25.43
C GLY A 318 -24.47 -12.80 -24.52
N ASN A 319 -25.44 -11.96 -24.18
CA ASN A 319 -25.30 -10.71 -23.41
C ASN A 319 -26.39 -10.52 -22.36
N SER A 320 -26.79 -11.61 -21.70
CA SER A 320 -27.81 -11.59 -20.65
C SER A 320 -27.43 -12.50 -19.49
N VAL A 321 -27.98 -12.22 -18.31
CA VAL A 321 -27.79 -13.05 -17.10
C VAL A 321 -28.27 -14.49 -17.34
N ALA A 322 -29.37 -14.67 -18.08
CA ALA A 322 -29.89 -15.99 -18.44
C ALA A 322 -28.93 -16.81 -19.33
N GLY A 323 -28.07 -16.13 -20.10
CA GLY A 323 -27.07 -16.76 -20.97
C GLY A 323 -25.77 -17.13 -20.25
N LEU A 324 -25.58 -16.70 -19.00
CA LEU A 324 -24.36 -16.99 -18.23
C LEU A 324 -24.30 -18.46 -17.80
N SER A 325 -23.09 -19.01 -17.80
CA SER A 325 -22.84 -20.32 -17.21
C SER A 325 -22.91 -20.22 -15.70
N ARG A 326 -23.83 -20.98 -15.09
CA ARG A 326 -23.87 -21.18 -13.65
C ARG A 326 -22.68 -22.04 -13.23
N ILE A 327 -21.84 -21.53 -12.34
CA ILE A 327 -20.68 -22.29 -11.83
C ILE A 327 -21.11 -23.47 -10.94
N VAL A 328 -22.24 -23.33 -10.25
CA VAL A 328 -22.90 -24.40 -9.50
C VAL A 328 -24.40 -24.35 -9.81
N SER A 329 -25.02 -25.50 -10.06
CA SER A 329 -26.43 -25.59 -10.49
C SER A 329 -27.45 -25.00 -9.50
N ASP A 330 -27.13 -25.05 -8.21
CA ASP A 330 -27.96 -24.63 -7.08
C ASP A 330 -27.37 -23.42 -6.31
N GLY A 331 -26.29 -22.83 -6.83
CA GLY A 331 -25.59 -21.69 -6.23
C GLY A 331 -26.14 -20.33 -6.67
N ASN A 332 -26.38 -19.45 -5.70
CA ASN A 332 -27.08 -18.18 -5.93
C ASN A 332 -26.28 -16.94 -5.47
N ALA A 333 -25.69 -16.92 -4.26
CA ALA A 333 -25.00 -15.74 -3.71
C ALA A 333 -23.95 -16.05 -2.62
N ARG A 334 -23.24 -15.01 -2.16
CA ARG A 334 -22.23 -14.98 -1.08
C ARG A 334 -21.17 -16.07 -1.18
N ILE A 335 -20.44 -16.02 -2.28
CA ILE A 335 -19.50 -17.05 -2.68
C ILE A 335 -18.14 -16.79 -2.05
N SER A 336 -17.51 -17.85 -1.57
CA SER A 336 -16.10 -17.89 -1.23
C SER A 336 -15.45 -19.07 -1.94
N ALA A 337 -14.39 -18.82 -2.70
CA ALA A 337 -13.63 -19.86 -3.38
C ALA A 337 -12.28 -20.06 -2.68
N THR A 338 -11.78 -21.29 -2.64
CA THR A 338 -10.44 -21.53 -2.12
C THR A 338 -9.78 -22.64 -2.89
N ARG A 339 -8.57 -22.37 -3.38
CA ARG A 339 -7.74 -23.36 -4.06
C ARG A 339 -6.97 -24.18 -3.04
N PHE A 340 -6.96 -25.48 -3.25
CA PHE A 340 -6.19 -26.44 -2.47
C PHE A 340 -5.01 -26.93 -3.29
N GLY A 341 -3.84 -27.04 -2.66
CA GLY A 341 -2.66 -27.61 -3.28
C GLY A 341 -2.64 -29.14 -3.19
N PRO A 342 -1.60 -29.79 -3.75
CA PRO A 342 -1.51 -31.25 -3.81
C PRO A 342 -1.45 -31.89 -2.41
N GLN A 343 -1.04 -31.15 -1.38
CA GLN A 343 -0.94 -31.65 -0.01
C GLN A 343 -2.29 -31.80 0.70
N ALA A 344 -3.40 -31.34 0.11
CA ALA A 344 -4.73 -31.45 0.70
C ALA A 344 -5.27 -32.90 0.76
N GLY A 345 -4.62 -33.84 0.05
CA GLY A 345 -4.96 -35.26 0.09
C GLY A 345 -6.18 -35.65 -0.75
N ASP A 346 -6.64 -36.88 -0.56
CA ASP A 346 -7.61 -37.54 -1.43
C ASP A 346 -8.95 -36.79 -1.53
N GLY A 347 -9.26 -36.36 -2.76
CA GLY A 347 -10.51 -35.67 -3.12
C GLY A 347 -10.45 -34.14 -3.04
N MET A 348 -9.33 -33.56 -2.58
CA MET A 348 -9.14 -32.10 -2.52
C MET A 348 -7.82 -31.62 -3.13
N ALA A 349 -6.84 -32.51 -3.35
CA ALA A 349 -5.59 -32.17 -4.02
C ALA A 349 -5.84 -31.45 -5.35
N ASN A 350 -5.29 -30.25 -5.51
CA ASN A 350 -5.43 -29.40 -6.71
C ASN A 350 -6.87 -28.99 -7.08
N HIS A 351 -7.84 -29.13 -6.18
CA HIS A 351 -9.22 -28.70 -6.43
C HIS A 351 -9.52 -27.34 -5.82
N LEU A 352 -10.62 -26.71 -6.25
CA LEU A 352 -11.19 -25.56 -5.55
C LEU A 352 -12.43 -26.00 -4.79
N GLN A 353 -12.62 -25.43 -3.61
CA GLN A 353 -13.88 -25.54 -2.88
C GLN A 353 -14.56 -24.18 -2.83
N LEU A 354 -15.85 -24.15 -3.20
CA LEU A 354 -16.74 -23.05 -2.94
C LEU A 354 -17.45 -23.27 -1.61
N TYR A 355 -17.57 -22.21 -0.81
CA TYR A 355 -18.63 -22.05 0.17
C TYR A 355 -19.61 -21.02 -0.37
N TYR A 356 -20.90 -21.33 -0.39
CA TYR A 356 -21.93 -20.43 -0.90
C TYR A 356 -23.24 -20.61 -0.15
N GLY A 357 -24.11 -19.59 -0.19
CA GLY A 357 -25.37 -19.61 0.54
C GLY A 357 -25.71 -18.27 1.21
N PRO A 358 -26.64 -18.26 2.18
CA PRO A 358 -27.23 -19.44 2.77
C PRO A 358 -28.28 -20.05 1.84
N MET A 359 -28.30 -21.37 1.76
CA MET A 359 -29.39 -22.12 1.13
C MET A 359 -30.42 -22.52 2.18
N MET A 360 -31.65 -22.73 1.77
CA MET A 360 -32.68 -23.23 2.68
C MET A 360 -32.67 -24.76 2.66
N THR A 361 -32.49 -25.37 3.84
CA THR A 361 -32.74 -26.80 4.01
C THR A 361 -34.21 -27.13 3.77
N ALA A 362 -34.53 -28.41 3.57
CA ALA A 362 -35.92 -28.87 3.45
C ALA A 362 -36.80 -28.48 4.65
N GLY A 363 -36.21 -28.32 5.83
CA GLY A 363 -36.88 -27.83 7.05
C GLY A 363 -36.95 -26.31 7.18
N GLY A 364 -36.65 -25.55 6.13
CA GLY A 364 -36.71 -24.09 6.14
C GLY A 364 -35.67 -23.40 7.02
N ARG A 365 -34.54 -24.07 7.30
CA ARG A 365 -33.42 -23.50 8.06
C ARG A 365 -32.29 -23.09 7.11
N PRO A 366 -31.73 -21.87 7.23
CA PRO A 366 -30.56 -21.45 6.45
C PRO A 366 -29.34 -22.34 6.74
N SER A 367 -28.63 -22.77 5.70
CA SER A 367 -27.42 -23.59 5.78
C SER A 367 -26.37 -23.09 4.80
N LEU A 368 -25.10 -23.25 5.14
CA LEU A 368 -24.02 -23.05 4.18
C LEU A 368 -23.94 -24.27 3.26
N SER A 369 -23.60 -24.07 2.00
CA SER A 369 -23.40 -25.14 1.02
C SER A 369 -21.99 -25.11 0.45
N VAL A 370 -21.54 -26.26 -0.05
CA VAL A 370 -20.21 -26.44 -0.62
C VAL A 370 -20.32 -27.03 -2.01
N ALA A 371 -19.41 -26.65 -2.89
CA ALA A 371 -19.19 -27.30 -4.18
C ALA A 371 -17.69 -27.43 -4.42
N VAL A 372 -17.28 -28.44 -5.18
CA VAL A 372 -15.86 -28.66 -5.53
C VAL A 372 -15.71 -28.75 -7.03
N THR A 373 -14.58 -28.30 -7.58
CA THR A 373 -14.33 -28.42 -9.02
C THR A 373 -14.54 -29.86 -9.49
N ALA A 374 -15.11 -30.03 -10.68
CA ALA A 374 -15.37 -31.37 -11.22
C ALA A 374 -14.09 -32.15 -11.56
N MET A 375 -12.97 -31.44 -11.64
CA MET A 375 -11.64 -31.95 -11.94
C MET A 375 -10.55 -31.14 -11.23
N GLU A 376 -9.33 -31.66 -11.25
CA GLU A 376 -8.14 -30.94 -10.79
C GLU A 376 -7.91 -29.67 -11.62
N THR A 377 -7.49 -28.61 -10.94
CA THR A 377 -7.25 -27.32 -11.57
C THR A 377 -5.88 -27.20 -12.19
N SER A 378 -5.87 -26.70 -13.41
CA SER A 378 -4.67 -26.51 -14.22
C SER A 378 -4.73 -25.15 -14.90
N ALA A 379 -3.72 -24.31 -14.71
CA ALA A 379 -3.64 -23.02 -15.39
C ALA A 379 -3.62 -23.13 -16.93
N ALA A 380 -3.32 -24.32 -17.47
CA ALA A 380 -3.38 -24.61 -18.90
C ALA A 380 -4.81 -24.94 -19.41
N ASP A 381 -5.76 -25.18 -18.50
CA ASP A 381 -7.15 -25.50 -18.83
C ASP A 381 -8.10 -24.63 -18.01
N LEU A 382 -8.58 -23.55 -18.62
CA LEU A 382 -9.51 -22.62 -17.99
C LEU A 382 -10.80 -23.30 -17.51
N SER A 383 -11.27 -24.34 -18.21
CA SER A 383 -12.53 -25.01 -17.87
C SER A 383 -12.49 -25.68 -16.49
N SER A 384 -11.29 -26.08 -16.05
CA SER A 384 -11.05 -26.66 -14.73
C SER A 384 -11.38 -25.71 -13.56
N TYR A 385 -11.43 -24.39 -13.81
CA TYR A 385 -11.82 -23.38 -12.82
C TYR A 385 -13.31 -23.01 -12.85
N LEU A 386 -14.06 -23.46 -13.85
CA LEU A 386 -15.42 -22.97 -14.13
C LEU A 386 -16.52 -23.98 -13.81
N GLN A 387 -16.18 -25.26 -13.65
CA GLN A 387 -17.15 -26.33 -13.46
C GLN A 387 -17.05 -26.92 -12.05
N PHE A 388 -18.14 -26.82 -11.28
CA PHE A 388 -18.22 -27.39 -9.93
C PHE A 388 -19.31 -28.44 -9.81
N THR A 389 -19.02 -29.46 -9.02
CA THR A 389 -19.99 -30.43 -8.53
C THR A 389 -20.56 -29.93 -7.21
N SER A 390 -21.89 -29.69 -7.17
CA SER A 390 -22.56 -29.33 -5.92
C SER A 390 -22.49 -30.47 -4.91
N LEU A 391 -22.22 -30.10 -3.67
CA LEU A 391 -22.30 -30.94 -2.50
C LEU A 391 -23.25 -30.29 -1.47
N ALA A 392 -24.29 -29.60 -1.93
CA ALA A 392 -25.30 -29.02 -1.04
C ALA A 392 -25.86 -30.06 -0.06
N GLY A 393 -26.01 -29.66 1.20
CA GLY A 393 -26.40 -30.57 2.28
C GLY A 393 -25.29 -31.45 2.86
N SER A 394 -24.06 -31.39 2.30
CA SER A 394 -22.89 -32.09 2.86
C SER A 394 -22.06 -31.24 3.83
N THR A 395 -22.41 -29.96 4.02
CA THR A 395 -21.68 -29.07 4.93
C THR A 395 -22.22 -29.16 6.34
N GLY A 396 -21.30 -29.09 7.29
CA GLY A 396 -21.57 -29.24 8.70
C GLY A 396 -22.23 -28.03 9.35
N LEU A 397 -22.72 -27.00 8.63
CA LEU A 397 -23.25 -25.79 9.27
C LEU A 397 -24.69 -25.46 8.84
N ILE A 398 -25.63 -25.72 9.74
CA ILE A 398 -27.06 -25.41 9.59
C ILE A 398 -27.49 -24.53 10.76
N SER A 399 -28.30 -23.50 10.48
CA SER A 399 -28.94 -22.69 11.52
C SER A 399 -29.71 -23.58 12.51
N PRO A 400 -29.56 -23.37 13.82
CA PRO A 400 -30.23 -24.23 14.79
C PRO A 400 -31.74 -24.00 14.75
N SER A 401 -32.52 -25.05 15.08
CA SER A 401 -33.98 -24.94 15.18
C SER A 401 -34.45 -24.02 16.30
N THR A 402 -33.59 -23.77 17.29
CA THR A 402 -33.77 -22.78 18.36
C THR A 402 -32.48 -21.98 18.46
N ALA A 403 -32.59 -20.66 18.62
CA ALA A 403 -31.42 -19.80 18.71
C ALA A 403 -30.51 -20.21 19.88
N SER A 404 -29.21 -20.30 19.62
CA SER A 404 -28.19 -20.29 20.67
C SER A 404 -27.79 -18.83 20.96
N ALA A 405 -26.92 -18.61 21.95
CA ALA A 405 -26.44 -17.27 22.29
C ALA A 405 -25.81 -16.55 21.09
N LEU A 406 -24.95 -17.24 20.33
CA LEU A 406 -24.17 -16.66 19.23
C LEU A 406 -24.69 -16.99 17.83
N VAL A 407 -25.52 -18.04 17.68
CA VAL A 407 -25.99 -18.51 16.38
C VAL A 407 -27.50 -18.74 16.40
N LYS A 408 -28.21 -17.95 15.60
CA LYS A 408 -29.64 -18.03 15.29
C LYS A 408 -29.84 -18.27 13.80
N GLN A 409 -29.24 -17.46 12.92
CA GLN A 409 -29.19 -17.69 11.48
C GLN A 409 -27.76 -17.62 10.96
N VAL A 410 -27.32 -18.70 10.31
CA VAL A 410 -26.07 -18.73 9.56
C VAL A 410 -26.27 -18.01 8.23
N ALA A 411 -25.39 -17.07 7.92
CA ALA A 411 -25.52 -16.19 6.76
C ALA A 411 -24.55 -16.56 5.63
N THR A 412 -23.25 -16.48 5.84
CA THR A 412 -22.22 -16.84 4.84
C THR A 412 -20.93 -17.25 5.54
N GLY A 413 -19.99 -17.81 4.80
CA GLY A 413 -18.66 -18.09 5.32
C GLY A 413 -17.58 -18.26 4.25
N GLN A 414 -16.34 -18.14 4.71
CA GLN A 414 -15.12 -18.38 3.96
C GLN A 414 -14.33 -19.48 4.67
N GLY A 415 -14.07 -20.57 3.96
CA GLY A 415 -13.14 -21.59 4.42
C GLY A 415 -11.71 -21.17 4.14
N VAL A 416 -10.89 -21.07 5.18
CA VAL A 416 -9.46 -20.76 5.09
C VAL A 416 -8.66 -22.02 5.41
N PRO A 417 -7.94 -22.62 4.46
CA PRO A 417 -7.11 -23.78 4.70
C PRO A 417 -5.94 -23.41 5.61
N LEU A 418 -5.74 -24.17 6.66
CA LEU A 418 -4.68 -23.96 7.64
C LEU A 418 -3.44 -24.78 7.30
N SER A 419 -2.27 -24.24 7.64
CA SER A 419 -1.00 -24.95 7.57
C SER A 419 -0.98 -26.16 8.52
N ALA A 420 -0.03 -27.07 8.33
CA ALA A 420 0.15 -28.20 9.25
C ALA A 420 0.47 -27.73 10.69
N ALA A 421 1.17 -26.60 10.85
CA ALA A 421 1.47 -26.02 12.16
C ALA A 421 0.20 -25.53 12.89
N LEU A 422 -0.84 -25.18 12.13
CA LEU A 422 -2.16 -24.79 12.64
C LEU A 422 -3.18 -25.95 12.63
N GLY A 423 -2.72 -27.20 12.45
CA GLY A 423 -3.55 -28.40 12.55
C GLY A 423 -4.03 -28.98 11.21
N GLY A 424 -3.72 -28.35 10.06
CA GLY A 424 -4.02 -28.92 8.74
C GLY A 424 -5.52 -29.09 8.44
N ALA A 425 -6.35 -28.22 9.00
CA ALA A 425 -7.80 -28.20 8.81
C ALA A 425 -8.25 -27.06 7.88
N VAL A 426 -9.55 -26.93 7.64
CA VAL A 426 -10.15 -25.69 7.14
C VAL A 426 -10.76 -24.94 8.32
N ARG A 427 -10.33 -23.70 8.54
CA ARG A 427 -11.02 -22.77 9.43
C ARG A 427 -12.13 -22.08 8.65
N LEU A 428 -13.37 -22.41 8.98
CA LEU A 428 -14.52 -21.69 8.46
C LEU A 428 -14.74 -20.44 9.30
N PHE A 429 -14.47 -19.28 8.71
CA PHE A 429 -14.98 -18.01 9.22
C PHE A 429 -16.40 -17.83 8.70
N PHE A 430 -17.36 -17.56 9.57
CA PHE A 430 -18.77 -17.43 9.19
C PHE A 430 -19.47 -16.32 9.95
N GLU A 431 -20.51 -15.79 9.31
CA GLU A 431 -21.38 -14.76 9.85
C GLU A 431 -22.66 -15.40 10.41
N ALA A 432 -23.05 -15.01 11.62
CA ALA A 432 -24.35 -15.35 12.18
C ALA A 432 -24.88 -14.26 13.12
N ASP A 433 -26.20 -14.08 13.15
CA ASP A 433 -26.86 -13.33 14.23
C ASP A 433 -27.03 -14.22 15.47
N GLY A 434 -26.92 -13.62 16.66
CA GLY A 434 -27.20 -14.29 17.92
C GLY A 434 -28.66 -14.23 18.33
N ALA A 435 -28.99 -14.83 19.47
CA ALA A 435 -30.31 -14.66 20.10
C ALA A 435 -30.61 -13.19 20.46
N ASP A 436 -29.56 -12.38 20.62
CA ASP A 436 -29.63 -10.93 20.85
C ASP A 436 -29.84 -10.10 19.57
N GLY A 437 -29.92 -10.75 18.41
CA GLY A 437 -30.14 -10.10 17.11
C GLY A 437 -28.93 -9.36 16.55
N LYS A 438 -27.76 -9.44 17.21
CA LYS A 438 -26.52 -8.85 16.71
C LYS A 438 -25.75 -9.84 15.85
N THR A 439 -25.25 -9.37 14.71
CA THR A 439 -24.46 -10.19 13.80
C THR A 439 -22.96 -10.06 14.07
N ARG A 440 -22.29 -11.21 14.17
CA ARG A 440 -20.85 -11.33 14.46
C ARG A 440 -20.15 -12.19 13.42
N ILE A 441 -18.83 -12.07 13.39
CA ILE A 441 -17.98 -13.01 12.66
C ILE A 441 -17.44 -14.02 13.66
N LEU A 442 -17.64 -15.29 13.33
CA LEU A 442 -17.35 -16.45 14.17
C LEU A 442 -16.41 -17.39 13.41
N SER A 443 -15.76 -18.32 14.11
CA SER A 443 -14.99 -19.38 13.46
C SER A 443 -15.16 -20.76 14.09
N LEU A 444 -15.07 -21.78 13.23
CA LEU A 444 -14.97 -23.19 13.55
C LEU A 444 -13.88 -23.83 12.68
N ASP A 445 -13.17 -24.81 13.23
CA ASP A 445 -12.19 -25.59 12.48
C ASP A 445 -12.81 -26.93 12.11
N SER A 446 -12.48 -27.41 10.92
CA SER A 446 -12.98 -28.70 10.46
C SER A 446 -12.27 -29.87 11.16
N HIS A 447 -12.97 -30.99 11.26
CA HIS A 447 -12.50 -32.26 11.84
C HIS A 447 -12.19 -33.32 10.78
N ASP A 448 -12.47 -33.03 9.52
CA ASP A 448 -12.18 -33.86 8.35
C ASP A 448 -10.97 -33.34 7.53
N GLY A 449 -10.07 -32.59 8.18
CA GLY A 449 -8.88 -32.01 7.56
C GLY A 449 -9.22 -30.97 6.49
N HIS A 450 -8.48 -30.97 5.38
CA HIS A 450 -8.69 -30.04 4.26
C HIS A 450 -9.96 -30.31 3.44
N ARG A 451 -10.76 -31.34 3.76
CA ARG A 451 -12.10 -31.47 3.17
C ARG A 451 -13.00 -30.32 3.60
N GLY A 452 -12.93 -29.90 4.86
CA GLY A 452 -13.61 -28.71 5.34
C GLY A 452 -15.13 -28.82 5.34
N ARG A 453 -15.69 -30.01 5.58
CA ARG A 453 -17.14 -30.23 5.51
C ARG A 453 -17.72 -30.65 6.85
N ASP A 454 -16.92 -31.23 7.74
CA ASP A 454 -17.32 -31.55 9.11
C ASP A 454 -16.72 -30.55 10.10
N PHE A 455 -17.57 -29.80 10.81
CA PHE A 455 -17.17 -28.81 11.81
C PHE A 455 -17.62 -29.17 13.23
N ASN A 456 -18.16 -30.37 13.43
CA ASN A 456 -18.67 -30.81 14.72
C ASN A 456 -17.68 -31.78 15.38
N ARG A 457 -17.20 -31.43 16.58
CA ARG A 457 -16.26 -32.24 17.38
C ARG A 457 -16.88 -33.51 17.97
N GLY A 458 -18.20 -33.61 17.97
CA GLY A 458 -18.95 -34.71 18.55
C GLY A 458 -19.07 -35.91 17.61
N GLY A 459 -20.08 -36.76 17.84
CA GLY A 459 -20.38 -37.89 16.97
C GLY A 459 -21.22 -37.55 15.73
N ALA A 460 -21.72 -36.31 15.64
CA ALA A 460 -22.44 -35.82 14.47
C ALA A 460 -21.45 -35.10 13.54
N THR A 461 -21.69 -35.12 12.23
CA THR A 461 -20.88 -34.42 11.23
C THR A 461 -21.43 -33.02 10.90
N THR A 462 -22.50 -32.61 11.58
CA THR A 462 -23.25 -31.38 11.27
C THR A 462 -23.68 -30.68 12.54
N CYS A 463 -23.33 -29.40 12.64
CA CYS A 463 -23.82 -28.42 13.59
C CYS A 463 -25.23 -28.00 13.20
N SER A 464 -26.23 -28.30 14.03
CA SER A 464 -27.62 -28.05 13.64
C SER A 464 -28.58 -27.78 14.81
N THR A 465 -28.10 -27.84 16.05
CA THR A 465 -28.90 -27.65 17.25
C THR A 465 -28.35 -26.52 18.13
N ALA A 466 -29.18 -25.96 19.00
CA ALA A 466 -28.73 -24.93 19.95
C ALA A 466 -27.63 -25.46 20.90
N ALA A 467 -27.66 -26.76 21.22
CA ALA A 467 -26.66 -27.42 22.06
C ALA A 467 -25.31 -27.55 21.33
N ASP A 468 -25.31 -27.82 20.01
CA ASP A 468 -24.08 -27.88 19.22
C ASP A 468 -23.32 -26.55 19.30
N TYR A 469 -24.02 -25.43 19.10
CA TYR A 469 -23.45 -24.08 19.13
C TYR A 469 -23.27 -23.50 20.55
N GLY A 470 -23.81 -24.18 21.56
CA GLY A 470 -23.73 -23.77 22.96
C GLY A 470 -22.32 -23.94 23.54
N SER A 471 -22.06 -23.31 24.68
CA SER A 471 -20.79 -23.50 25.40
C SER A 471 -20.56 -24.97 25.72
N GLY A 472 -19.40 -25.51 25.36
CA GLY A 472 -19.07 -26.94 25.51
C GLY A 472 -19.70 -27.87 24.46
N GLY A 473 -20.52 -27.35 23.55
CA GLY A 473 -21.06 -28.10 22.41
C GLY A 473 -20.01 -28.43 21.36
N GLY A 474 -20.32 -29.42 20.50
CA GLY A 474 -19.41 -29.88 19.45
C GLY A 474 -19.07 -28.81 18.40
N CYS A 475 -19.86 -27.74 18.33
CA CYS A 475 -19.73 -26.63 17.40
C CYS A 475 -19.73 -25.27 18.11
N ALA A 476 -19.26 -25.21 19.36
CA ALA A 476 -19.12 -23.96 20.09
C ALA A 476 -18.18 -23.01 19.31
N PRO A 477 -18.70 -21.92 18.69
CA PRO A 477 -17.87 -21.10 17.82
C PRO A 477 -16.97 -20.15 18.62
N THR A 478 -15.84 -19.81 18.03
CA THR A 478 -14.99 -18.73 18.56
C THR A 478 -15.49 -17.39 18.01
N VAL A 479 -15.65 -16.38 18.87
CA VAL A 479 -15.95 -15.01 18.41
C VAL A 479 -14.68 -14.43 17.79
N VAL A 480 -14.72 -14.17 16.49
CA VAL A 480 -13.60 -13.62 15.72
C VAL A 480 -13.63 -12.10 15.82
N ILE A 481 -14.72 -11.50 15.33
CA ILE A 481 -15.04 -10.07 15.45
C ILE A 481 -16.33 -9.97 16.26
N GLY A 482 -16.21 -9.47 17.49
CA GLY A 482 -17.34 -9.07 18.31
C GLY A 482 -17.82 -7.68 17.94
N VAL A 483 -18.93 -7.27 18.54
CA VAL A 483 -19.59 -5.98 18.26
C VAL A 483 -19.75 -5.17 19.55
N GLU A 484 -20.23 -3.94 19.41
CA GLU A 484 -20.42 -3.00 20.51
C GLU A 484 -21.22 -3.63 21.66
N GLY A 485 -20.65 -3.58 22.87
CA GLY A 485 -21.27 -4.10 24.09
C GLY A 485 -21.10 -5.61 24.31
N ASP A 486 -20.35 -6.31 23.48
CA ASP A 486 -20.03 -7.73 23.72
C ASP A 486 -19.05 -7.90 24.89
N ALA A 487 -19.22 -8.99 25.65
CA ALA A 487 -18.27 -9.34 26.71
C ALA A 487 -16.93 -9.85 26.16
N THR A 488 -16.95 -10.42 24.95
CA THR A 488 -15.77 -11.00 24.29
C THR A 488 -15.47 -10.19 23.03
N ARG A 489 -14.27 -9.59 22.97
CA ARG A 489 -13.78 -8.82 21.80
C ARG A 489 -14.79 -7.73 21.34
N PRO A 490 -15.22 -6.82 22.23
CA PRO A 490 -16.12 -5.74 21.84
C PRO A 490 -15.47 -4.82 20.81
N SER A 491 -16.22 -4.47 19.78
CA SER A 491 -15.81 -3.49 18.78
C SER A 491 -16.66 -2.22 18.93
N ALA A 492 -16.11 -1.19 19.57
CA ALA A 492 -16.80 0.08 19.80
C ALA A 492 -17.32 0.68 18.48
N GLY A 493 -18.54 1.21 18.51
CA GLY A 493 -19.21 1.82 17.34
C GLY A 493 -19.70 0.85 16.26
N ILE A 494 -19.31 -0.43 16.30
CA ILE A 494 -19.72 -1.44 15.31
C ILE A 494 -20.89 -2.24 15.88
N ARG A 495 -22.09 -2.08 15.32
CA ARG A 495 -23.29 -2.78 15.80
C ARG A 495 -23.48 -4.17 15.20
N ASN A 496 -23.05 -4.35 13.96
CA ASN A 496 -23.08 -5.62 13.23
C ASN A 496 -21.80 -5.73 12.39
N ALA A 497 -21.20 -6.92 12.36
CA ALA A 497 -20.09 -7.27 11.48
C ALA A 497 -20.54 -8.37 10.52
N ARG A 498 -20.48 -8.11 9.21
CA ARG A 498 -21.08 -8.96 8.16
C ARG A 498 -20.17 -9.08 6.93
N GLN A 499 -20.47 -10.01 6.02
CA GLN A 499 -19.83 -10.15 4.69
C GLN A 499 -18.30 -9.97 4.73
N HIS A 500 -17.63 -10.78 5.55
CA HIS A 500 -16.20 -10.67 5.76
C HIS A 500 -15.39 -11.37 4.67
N LYS A 501 -14.15 -10.91 4.47
CA LYS A 501 -13.11 -11.58 3.67
C LYS A 501 -11.79 -11.56 4.42
N VAL A 502 -11.21 -12.73 4.62
CA VAL A 502 -9.86 -12.95 5.17
C VAL A 502 -8.86 -12.90 4.01
N ALA A 503 -7.78 -12.15 4.22
CA ALA A 503 -6.66 -12.01 3.29
C ALA A 503 -5.37 -12.49 3.96
N TRP A 504 -4.60 -13.29 3.23
CA TRP A 504 -3.25 -13.72 3.57
C TRP A 504 -2.45 -13.91 2.26
N ALA A 505 -1.16 -14.23 2.38
CA ALA A 505 -0.27 -14.41 1.24
C ALA A 505 -0.58 -15.71 0.46
N THR A 506 -1.62 -15.68 -0.38
CA THR A 506 -2.16 -16.86 -1.09
C THR A 506 -1.43 -17.24 -2.38
N LEU A 507 -0.47 -16.41 -2.83
CA LEU A 507 0.23 -16.68 -4.09
C LEU A 507 1.33 -17.72 -3.92
N ASP A 508 2.05 -17.69 -2.80
CA ASP A 508 3.19 -18.59 -2.59
C ASP A 508 2.78 -19.88 -1.86
N ASP A 509 1.83 -19.77 -0.93
CA ASP A 509 1.21 -20.91 -0.25
C ASP A 509 -0.31 -20.75 -0.24
N TRP A 510 -1.02 -21.81 -0.58
CA TRP A 510 -2.47 -21.83 -0.55
C TRP A 510 -3.03 -21.86 0.87
N ARG A 511 -2.18 -22.19 1.87
CA ARG A 511 -2.55 -22.30 3.29
C ARG A 511 -2.22 -21.02 4.02
N TRP A 512 -3.03 -20.72 5.02
CA TRP A 512 -2.70 -19.72 6.03
C TRP A 512 -1.86 -20.37 7.13
N ASP A 513 -0.71 -19.76 7.44
CA ASP A 513 0.23 -20.24 8.45
C ASP A 513 0.04 -19.58 9.82
N GLY A 514 -0.85 -18.59 9.92
CA GLY A 514 -1.09 -17.83 11.15
C GLY A 514 -0.12 -16.70 11.38
N ALA A 515 0.69 -16.33 10.38
CA ALA A 515 1.57 -15.18 10.45
C ALA A 515 0.78 -13.90 10.77
N ALA A 516 1.30 -13.14 11.74
CA ALA A 516 0.79 -11.81 12.07
C ALA A 516 0.80 -10.91 10.82
N GLY A 517 -0.15 -9.99 10.74
CA GLY A 517 -0.32 -9.11 9.57
C GLY A 517 -1.28 -9.64 8.50
N SER A 518 -1.76 -10.89 8.62
CA SER A 518 -2.98 -11.30 7.90
C SER A 518 -4.15 -10.42 8.33
N PHE A 519 -5.03 -10.05 7.42
CA PHE A 519 -6.08 -9.07 7.70
C PHE A 519 -7.44 -9.52 7.21
N MET A 520 -8.47 -8.83 7.69
CA MET A 520 -9.87 -9.10 7.38
C MET A 520 -10.55 -7.78 7.06
N VAL A 521 -11.30 -7.75 5.96
CA VAL A 521 -12.28 -6.70 5.68
C VAL A 521 -13.67 -7.23 5.97
N PHE A 522 -14.56 -6.39 6.49
CA PHE A 522 -15.93 -6.80 6.80
C PHE A 522 -16.91 -5.64 6.74
N THR A 523 -18.11 -5.89 6.24
CA THR A 523 -19.19 -4.89 6.23
C THR A 523 -19.57 -4.49 7.64
N THR A 524 -19.63 -3.18 7.87
CA THR A 524 -20.31 -2.55 9.01
C THR A 524 -21.58 -1.84 8.54
N ASP A 525 -22.52 -1.64 9.46
CA ASP A 525 -23.61 -0.69 9.24
C ASP A 525 -23.08 0.77 9.15
N ASN A 526 -24.02 1.72 9.07
CA ASN A 526 -23.72 3.11 9.39
C ASN A 526 -23.04 3.21 10.77
N VAL A 527 -21.93 3.96 10.83
CA VAL A 527 -21.19 4.24 12.06
C VAL A 527 -21.34 5.73 12.38
N PRO A 528 -22.33 6.14 13.20
CA PRO A 528 -22.63 7.53 13.45
C PRO A 528 -21.42 8.30 14.01
N GLY A 529 -21.18 9.49 13.49
CA GLY A 529 -20.01 10.32 13.87
C GLY A 529 -18.70 9.94 13.18
N CYS A 530 -18.63 8.74 12.58
CA CYS A 530 -17.42 8.23 11.91
C CYS A 530 -17.55 8.15 10.39
N SER A 531 -18.75 7.86 9.87
CA SER A 531 -19.04 7.82 8.43
C SER A 531 -20.46 8.28 8.14
N SER A 532 -20.63 9.03 7.04
CA SER A 532 -21.94 9.41 6.49
C SER A 532 -22.55 8.34 5.59
N HIS A 533 -21.83 7.27 5.27
CA HIS A 533 -22.29 6.20 4.39
C HIS A 533 -23.02 5.10 5.17
N ASN A 534 -24.07 4.55 4.56
CA ASN A 534 -24.89 3.49 5.16
C ASN A 534 -24.20 2.11 5.18
N ILE A 535 -23.23 1.91 4.29
CA ILE A 535 -22.46 0.68 4.16
C ILE A 535 -20.99 1.08 4.10
N ASN A 536 -20.18 0.47 4.96
CA ASN A 536 -18.74 0.67 5.03
C ASN A 536 -18.09 -0.70 5.24
N HIS A 537 -16.78 -0.80 4.98
CA HIS A 537 -16.01 -1.98 5.37
C HIS A 537 -14.99 -1.62 6.44
N GLY A 538 -15.06 -2.27 7.59
CA GLY A 538 -14.05 -2.21 8.65
C GLY A 538 -12.84 -3.06 8.31
N TYR A 539 -11.73 -2.75 8.98
CA TYR A 539 -10.45 -3.44 8.81
C TYR A 539 -9.99 -4.03 10.15
N ALA A 540 -9.64 -5.32 10.15
CA ALA A 540 -9.08 -6.00 11.31
C ALA A 540 -7.78 -6.74 10.96
N VAL A 541 -6.83 -6.74 11.88
CA VAL A 541 -5.51 -7.35 11.69
C VAL A 541 -5.30 -8.48 12.70
N TRP A 542 -4.75 -9.59 12.23
CA TRP A 542 -4.32 -10.71 13.04
C TRP A 542 -2.96 -10.41 13.69
N ASP A 543 -2.88 -10.47 15.01
CA ASP A 543 -1.65 -10.20 15.78
C ASP A 543 -0.81 -11.47 16.08
N GLY A 544 -1.20 -12.62 15.53
CA GLY A 544 -0.63 -13.93 15.88
C GLY A 544 -1.53 -14.75 16.81
N ASN A 545 -2.46 -14.11 17.52
CA ASN A 545 -3.37 -14.75 18.48
C ASN A 545 -4.83 -14.32 18.33
N ASN A 546 -5.08 -13.05 18.01
CA ASN A 546 -6.40 -12.45 17.95
C ASN A 546 -6.56 -11.56 16.71
N TRP A 547 -7.81 -11.42 16.29
CA TRP A 547 -8.23 -10.44 15.30
C TRP A 547 -8.56 -9.14 16.01
N ASN A 548 -7.88 -8.06 15.62
CA ASN A 548 -8.03 -6.74 16.23
C ASN A 548 -8.60 -5.77 15.20
N VAL A 549 -9.82 -5.29 15.44
CA VAL A 549 -10.41 -4.20 14.65
C VAL A 549 -9.56 -2.94 14.84
N GLN A 550 -9.24 -2.29 13.72
CA GLN A 550 -8.38 -1.12 13.72
C GLN A 550 -9.19 0.16 13.90
N TYR A 551 -8.64 1.08 14.70
CA TYR A 551 -9.25 2.36 15.04
C TYR A 551 -8.29 3.51 14.77
N ARG A 552 -8.85 4.66 14.42
CA ARG A 552 -8.14 5.94 14.36
C ARG A 552 -7.81 6.41 15.77
N ALA A 553 -6.57 6.84 16.00
CA ALA A 553 -6.13 7.28 17.30
C ALA A 553 -6.74 8.63 17.70
N GLU A 554 -7.10 9.45 16.71
CA GLU A 554 -7.49 10.86 16.88
C GLU A 554 -8.90 11.00 17.45
N ASP A 555 -9.82 10.15 17.01
CA ASP A 555 -11.25 10.24 17.33
C ASP A 555 -11.87 8.92 17.78
N GLY A 556 -11.10 7.82 17.82
CA GLY A 556 -11.57 6.50 18.21
C GLY A 556 -12.56 5.89 17.23
N CYS A 557 -12.70 6.45 16.02
CA CYS A 557 -13.53 5.85 14.98
C CYS A 557 -12.87 4.61 14.39
N PRO A 558 -13.63 3.56 14.02
CA PRO A 558 -13.07 2.44 13.29
C PRO A 558 -12.47 2.93 11.97
N LYS A 559 -11.38 2.31 11.53
CA LYS A 559 -10.81 2.55 10.19
C LYS A 559 -11.74 1.88 9.17
N LEU A 560 -12.24 2.67 8.22
CA LEU A 560 -13.31 2.26 7.31
C LEU A 560 -12.95 2.56 5.85
N PHE A 561 -13.17 1.57 4.98
CA PHE A 561 -13.38 1.82 3.56
C PHE A 561 -14.81 2.35 3.37
N THR A 562 -14.94 3.64 3.14
CA THR A 562 -16.22 4.34 2.97
C THR A 562 -16.76 4.15 1.55
N SER A 563 -18.08 4.05 1.40
CA SER A 563 -18.73 3.81 0.09
C SER A 563 -18.19 2.57 -0.65
N ALA A 564 -17.87 1.52 0.11
CA ALA A 564 -17.42 0.25 -0.44
C ALA A 564 -18.38 -0.85 0.02
N GLN A 565 -18.90 -1.63 -0.94
CA GLN A 565 -19.73 -2.80 -0.69
C GLN A 565 -19.14 -4.05 -1.34
N ALA A 566 -19.31 -5.20 -0.68
CA ALA A 566 -18.74 -6.49 -1.09
C ALA A 566 -17.21 -6.42 -1.32
N ALA A 567 -16.48 -5.81 -0.38
CA ALA A 567 -15.05 -5.61 -0.55
C ALA A 567 -14.30 -6.95 -0.51
N PHE A 568 -13.40 -7.16 -1.48
CA PHE A 568 -12.60 -8.37 -1.58
C PHE A 568 -11.12 -8.04 -1.82
N PRO A 569 -10.22 -8.36 -0.87
CA PRO A 569 -8.80 -8.20 -1.03
C PRO A 569 -8.20 -9.40 -1.77
N MET A 570 -7.38 -9.13 -2.76
CA MET A 570 -6.64 -10.13 -3.55
C MET A 570 -5.14 -9.88 -3.40
N HIS A 571 -4.39 -10.92 -3.08
CA HIS A 571 -2.94 -10.88 -2.92
C HIS A 571 -2.23 -10.80 -4.28
N LEU A 572 -1.20 -9.95 -4.36
CA LEU A 572 -0.38 -9.70 -5.55
C LEU A 572 1.09 -10.12 -5.38
N GLY A 573 1.42 -10.80 -4.28
CA GLY A 573 2.78 -11.21 -3.95
C GLY A 573 3.45 -10.26 -2.98
N GLY A 574 4.28 -10.80 -2.09
CA GLY A 574 4.89 -10.02 -1.00
C GLY A 574 3.86 -9.41 -0.06
N VAL A 575 3.94 -8.10 0.17
CA VAL A 575 2.98 -7.33 0.99
C VAL A 575 2.09 -6.44 0.12
N ARG A 576 1.79 -6.89 -1.12
CA ARG A 576 0.98 -6.14 -2.07
C ARG A 576 -0.39 -6.77 -2.24
N TYR A 577 -1.42 -5.94 -2.23
CA TYR A 577 -2.81 -6.37 -2.39
C TYR A 577 -3.57 -5.38 -3.28
N LYS A 578 -4.67 -5.86 -3.87
CA LYS A 578 -5.69 -5.01 -4.48
C LYS A 578 -7.05 -5.32 -3.87
N LEU A 579 -7.90 -4.30 -3.71
CA LEU A 579 -9.23 -4.42 -3.11
C LEU A 579 -10.29 -4.07 -4.14
N TYR A 580 -11.16 -5.03 -4.42
CA TYR A 580 -12.31 -4.86 -5.30
C TYR A 580 -13.57 -4.61 -4.51
N TYR A 581 -14.40 -3.68 -4.94
CA TYR A 581 -15.68 -3.37 -4.28
C TYR A 581 -16.64 -2.71 -5.26
N GLY A 582 -17.93 -2.70 -4.94
CA GLY A 582 -18.90 -1.81 -5.57
C GLY A 582 -19.00 -0.48 -4.85
N ASP A 583 -19.22 0.60 -5.59
CA ASP A 583 -19.51 1.93 -5.05
C ASP A 583 -21.04 2.21 -5.05
N PRO A 584 -21.73 1.95 -3.93
CA PRO A 584 -23.18 2.11 -3.85
C PRO A 584 -23.63 3.58 -3.81
N SER A 585 -22.71 4.56 -3.76
CA SER A 585 -23.08 5.97 -3.88
C SER A 585 -23.50 6.37 -5.30
N VAL A 586 -23.07 5.61 -6.30
CA VAL A 586 -23.44 5.80 -7.71
C VAL A 586 -24.62 4.89 -8.04
N THR A 587 -25.78 5.49 -8.36
CA THR A 587 -27.03 4.75 -8.57
C THR A 587 -27.52 4.71 -10.03
N THR A 588 -26.69 5.14 -10.98
CA THR A 588 -27.03 5.14 -12.41
C THR A 588 -27.29 3.72 -12.91
N GLY A 589 -28.46 3.45 -13.49
CA GLY A 589 -28.85 2.10 -13.92
C GLY A 589 -29.59 1.27 -12.86
N ARG A 590 -29.78 1.80 -11.64
CA ARG A 590 -30.62 1.13 -10.64
C ARG A 590 -32.08 1.06 -11.09
N ILE A 591 -32.65 -0.15 -11.07
CA ILE A 591 -34.06 -0.38 -11.46
C ILE A 591 -34.98 0.09 -10.32
N ALA A 592 -35.91 0.99 -10.65
CA ALA A 592 -36.89 1.50 -9.70
C ALA A 592 -37.77 0.37 -9.13
N GLY A 593 -37.91 0.32 -7.80
CA GLY A 593 -38.73 -0.68 -7.11
C GLY A 593 -38.10 -2.07 -6.99
N SER A 594 -36.91 -2.29 -7.55
CA SER A 594 -36.18 -3.54 -7.32
C SER A 594 -35.82 -3.70 -5.84
N ARG A 595 -35.96 -4.94 -5.35
CA ARG A 595 -35.52 -5.37 -4.02
C ARG A 595 -34.16 -6.07 -4.05
N MET A 596 -33.54 -6.20 -5.22
CA MET A 596 -32.25 -6.86 -5.37
C MET A 596 -31.11 -5.93 -4.95
N PRO A 597 -30.00 -6.47 -4.42
CA PRO A 597 -28.82 -5.67 -4.11
C PRO A 597 -28.30 -4.96 -5.36
N TYR A 598 -28.10 -3.65 -5.26
CA TYR A 598 -27.50 -2.83 -6.31
C TYR A 598 -26.29 -2.12 -5.69
N LEU A 599 -25.11 -2.40 -6.23
CA LEU A 599 -23.82 -2.02 -5.65
C LEU A 599 -23.11 -0.92 -6.45
N GLY A 600 -23.70 -0.47 -7.57
CA GLY A 600 -23.06 0.50 -8.46
C GLY A 600 -21.84 -0.08 -9.19
N PRO A 601 -21.02 0.80 -9.81
CA PRO A 601 -19.86 0.40 -10.58
C PRO A 601 -18.81 -0.28 -9.70
N LYS A 602 -18.05 -1.20 -10.28
CA LYS A 602 -16.97 -1.91 -9.60
C LYS A 602 -15.68 -1.12 -9.69
N LYS A 603 -15.01 -1.06 -8.55
CA LYS A 603 -13.85 -0.23 -8.29
C LYS A 603 -12.70 -1.06 -7.74
N LEU A 604 -11.50 -0.53 -7.93
CA LEU A 604 -10.25 -1.14 -7.51
C LEU A 604 -9.29 -0.12 -6.90
N ILE A 605 -8.74 -0.44 -5.74
CA ILE A 605 -7.62 0.27 -5.09
C ILE A 605 -6.52 -0.71 -4.72
N TYR A 606 -5.30 -0.21 -4.50
CA TYR A 606 -4.13 -1.02 -4.16
C TYR A 606 -3.61 -0.69 -2.77
N ALA A 607 -2.88 -1.64 -2.20
CA ALA A 607 -2.02 -1.45 -1.03
C ALA A 607 -0.65 -2.07 -1.29
N ASP A 608 0.36 -1.41 -0.74
CA ASP A 608 1.73 -1.92 -0.69
C ASP A 608 2.32 -1.65 0.69
N GLY A 609 2.46 -2.70 1.50
CA GLY A 609 3.03 -2.60 2.84
C GLY A 609 4.51 -2.20 2.88
N ALA A 610 5.20 -2.21 1.73
CA ALA A 610 6.56 -1.67 1.66
C ALA A 610 6.58 -0.13 1.59
N ALA A 611 5.44 0.51 1.33
CA ALA A 611 5.35 1.97 1.20
C ALA A 611 5.37 2.71 2.54
N THR A 612 4.92 2.08 3.64
CA THR A 612 4.91 2.69 4.97
C THR A 612 5.35 1.72 6.08
N GLY A 613 5.90 2.24 7.18
CA GLY A 613 6.04 1.51 8.45
C GLY A 613 6.91 0.24 8.44
N GLU A 614 6.26 -0.91 8.65
CA GLU A 614 6.85 -2.24 8.85
C GLU A 614 6.74 -3.10 7.58
N SER A 615 7.86 -3.36 6.91
CA SER A 615 7.93 -4.02 5.58
C SER A 615 7.37 -5.46 5.49
N GLY A 616 6.81 -6.00 6.57
CA GLY A 616 6.30 -7.38 6.65
C GLY A 616 4.78 -7.52 6.63
N ARG A 617 4.00 -6.44 6.64
CA ARG A 617 2.53 -6.51 6.57
C ARG A 617 1.91 -5.33 5.85
N VAL A 618 0.60 -5.42 5.61
CA VAL A 618 -0.23 -4.29 5.15
C VAL A 618 -0.99 -3.73 6.35
N ASP A 619 -0.79 -2.45 6.63
CA ASP A 619 -1.61 -1.66 7.55
C ASP A 619 -2.73 -0.95 6.77
N PHE A 620 -3.72 -0.40 7.48
CA PHE A 620 -4.83 0.29 6.83
C PHE A 620 -4.36 1.51 6.02
N GLU A 621 -3.32 2.19 6.51
CA GLU A 621 -2.72 3.39 5.92
C GLU A 621 -1.99 3.11 4.59
N ASP A 622 -1.62 1.86 4.31
CA ASP A 622 -0.99 1.48 3.04
C ASP A 622 -1.98 1.44 1.88
N TRP A 623 -3.28 1.39 2.17
CA TRP A 623 -4.31 1.42 1.15
C TRP A 623 -4.41 2.80 0.52
N GLU A 624 -4.43 2.82 -0.81
CA GLU A 624 -4.75 4.01 -1.56
C GLU A 624 -6.12 4.58 -1.14
N ALA A 625 -6.22 5.90 -1.13
CA ALA A 625 -7.48 6.57 -0.84
C ALA A 625 -8.55 6.19 -1.87
N GLN A 626 -9.82 6.17 -1.44
CA GLN A 626 -10.98 5.92 -2.30
C GLN A 626 -11.05 6.85 -3.53
N SER A 627 -10.48 8.06 -3.44
CA SER A 627 -10.39 9.00 -4.58
C SER A 627 -9.44 8.54 -5.69
N ALA A 628 -8.56 7.58 -5.43
CA ALA A 628 -7.65 6.96 -6.40
C ALA A 628 -8.23 5.67 -7.01
N ALA A 629 -9.48 5.35 -6.70
CA ALA A 629 -10.14 4.14 -7.19
C ALA A 629 -10.29 4.13 -8.71
N ARG A 630 -9.85 3.04 -9.33
CA ARG A 630 -9.98 2.83 -10.78
C ARG A 630 -11.24 2.04 -11.10
N GLY A 631 -11.78 2.21 -12.30
CA GLY A 631 -12.87 1.37 -12.79
C GLY A 631 -12.35 0.03 -13.34
N ILE A 632 -13.18 -1.00 -13.28
CA ILE A 632 -12.95 -2.23 -14.05
C ILE A 632 -14.05 -2.39 -15.08
N THR A 633 -13.74 -3.02 -16.22
CA THR A 633 -14.70 -3.27 -17.28
C THR A 633 -15.17 -4.71 -17.24
N PHE A 634 -16.48 -4.93 -17.25
CA PHE A 634 -17.04 -6.25 -17.50
C PHE A 634 -17.50 -6.39 -18.94
N LEU A 635 -17.21 -7.55 -19.53
CA LEU A 635 -17.74 -7.97 -20.81
C LEU A 635 -18.72 -9.13 -20.61
N TRP A 636 -19.79 -9.09 -21.37
CA TRP A 636 -20.64 -10.24 -21.63
C TRP A 636 -19.87 -11.34 -22.37
N PRO A 637 -20.35 -12.59 -22.36
CA PRO A 637 -19.72 -13.67 -23.12
C PRO A 637 -19.52 -13.36 -24.62
N ASN A 638 -20.42 -12.59 -25.25
CA ASN A 638 -20.27 -12.18 -26.65
C ASN A 638 -19.28 -11.01 -26.88
N GLY A 639 -18.67 -10.47 -25.82
CA GLY A 639 -17.69 -9.38 -25.88
C GLY A 639 -18.29 -7.97 -25.74
N GLU A 640 -19.61 -7.82 -25.62
CA GLU A 640 -20.23 -6.53 -25.34
C GLU A 640 -19.95 -6.06 -23.92
N VAL A 641 -19.69 -4.76 -23.74
CA VAL A 641 -19.50 -4.17 -22.41
C VAL A 641 -20.82 -4.18 -21.63
N LEU A 642 -20.76 -4.53 -20.34
CA LEU A 642 -21.89 -4.39 -19.44
C LEU A 642 -22.27 -2.91 -19.30
N ASN A 643 -23.56 -2.59 -19.39
CA ASN A 643 -24.04 -1.26 -19.04
C ASN A 643 -24.13 -1.08 -17.52
N ASP A 644 -24.29 0.17 -17.07
CA ASP A 644 -24.37 0.52 -15.65
C ASP A 644 -25.42 -0.28 -14.86
N THR A 645 -26.52 -0.65 -15.51
CA THR A 645 -27.56 -1.50 -14.91
C THR A 645 -27.02 -2.89 -14.61
N ALA A 646 -26.44 -3.56 -15.60
CA ALA A 646 -25.92 -4.91 -15.45
C ALA A 646 -24.73 -4.98 -14.49
N GLU A 647 -23.78 -4.04 -14.61
CA GLU A 647 -22.62 -3.95 -13.72
C GLU A 647 -23.05 -3.67 -12.27
N GLY A 648 -24.03 -2.78 -12.08
CA GLY A 648 -24.55 -2.43 -10.76
C GLY A 648 -25.24 -3.57 -10.03
N TYR A 649 -25.70 -4.61 -10.75
CA TYR A 649 -26.27 -5.84 -10.18
C TYR A 649 -25.29 -7.01 -10.09
N VAL A 650 -24.00 -6.78 -10.37
CA VAL A 650 -22.94 -7.64 -9.84
C VAL A 650 -22.83 -7.38 -8.35
N ASP A 651 -23.01 -8.42 -7.55
CA ASP A 651 -22.91 -8.40 -6.09
C ASP A 651 -21.63 -9.15 -5.66
N ASP A 652 -21.60 -9.70 -4.44
CA ASP A 652 -20.51 -10.50 -3.86
C ASP A 652 -19.59 -11.19 -4.89
N HIS A 653 -18.31 -10.86 -4.83
CA HIS A 653 -17.27 -11.45 -5.66
C HIS A 653 -16.14 -12.06 -4.81
N HIS A 654 -15.47 -13.05 -5.38
CA HIS A 654 -14.28 -13.70 -4.84
C HIS A 654 -13.28 -13.91 -5.98
N PHE A 655 -12.06 -13.43 -5.80
CA PHE A 655 -11.02 -13.51 -6.81
C PHE A 655 -10.04 -14.60 -6.46
N LEU A 656 -9.63 -15.35 -7.47
CA LEU A 656 -8.68 -16.43 -7.33
C LEU A 656 -7.67 -16.38 -8.47
N THR A 657 -6.44 -16.71 -8.13
CA THR A 657 -5.38 -17.01 -9.09
C THR A 657 -4.86 -18.42 -8.84
N PRO A 658 -4.31 -19.11 -9.87
CA PRO A 658 -3.45 -20.25 -9.61
C PRO A 658 -2.37 -19.82 -8.62
N THR A 659 -2.17 -20.62 -7.57
CA THR A 659 -1.07 -20.42 -6.64
C THR A 659 0.22 -20.30 -7.45
N GLY A 660 0.90 -19.16 -7.36
CA GLY A 660 2.15 -18.85 -8.02
C GLY A 660 2.06 -18.10 -9.36
N SER A 661 0.87 -17.72 -9.84
CA SER A 661 0.76 -16.97 -11.12
C SER A 661 -0.40 -15.96 -11.12
N LEU A 662 -0.10 -14.72 -11.52
CA LEU A 662 -1.10 -13.66 -11.74
C LEU A 662 -1.63 -13.63 -13.19
N ASP A 663 -1.11 -14.48 -14.08
CA ASP A 663 -1.44 -14.47 -15.51
C ASP A 663 -2.80 -15.11 -15.82
N LEU A 664 -3.35 -15.88 -14.88
CA LEU A 664 -4.71 -16.37 -14.95
C LEU A 664 -5.43 -15.92 -13.68
N GLN A 665 -6.46 -15.09 -13.83
CA GLN A 665 -7.29 -14.65 -12.70
C GLN A 665 -8.75 -14.99 -13.00
N VAL A 666 -9.41 -15.64 -12.05
CA VAL A 666 -10.81 -16.05 -12.14
C VAL A 666 -11.57 -15.38 -11.00
N MET A 667 -12.66 -14.70 -11.36
CA MET A 667 -13.58 -14.07 -10.42
C MET A 667 -14.84 -14.91 -10.35
N TYR A 668 -15.22 -15.36 -9.16
CA TYR A 668 -16.53 -15.96 -8.88
C TYR A 668 -17.43 -14.89 -8.29
N LEU A 669 -18.61 -14.70 -8.86
CA LEU A 669 -19.47 -13.58 -8.49
C LEU A 669 -20.95 -13.98 -8.44
N ALA A 670 -21.72 -13.23 -7.68
CA ALA A 670 -23.17 -13.24 -7.74
C ALA A 670 -23.67 -12.16 -8.71
N ILE A 671 -24.61 -12.50 -9.59
CA ILE A 671 -25.20 -11.54 -10.54
C ILE A 671 -26.69 -11.79 -10.74
N THR A 672 -27.46 -10.72 -10.94
CA THR A 672 -28.89 -10.77 -11.24
C THR A 672 -29.26 -9.81 -12.36
N ALA A 673 -30.35 -10.08 -13.08
CA ALA A 673 -30.97 -9.09 -13.98
C ALA A 673 -31.68 -7.94 -13.21
N GLY A 674 -31.63 -7.97 -11.88
CA GLY A 674 -32.18 -6.94 -10.99
C GLY A 674 -33.64 -7.16 -10.62
N THR A 675 -34.32 -8.15 -11.19
CA THR A 675 -35.73 -8.49 -10.89
C THR A 675 -35.91 -9.93 -10.42
N GLU A 676 -34.84 -10.72 -10.43
CA GLU A 676 -34.82 -12.14 -10.10
C GLU A 676 -33.73 -12.45 -9.05
N PRO A 677 -33.81 -13.58 -8.33
CA PRO A 677 -32.75 -13.98 -7.42
C PRO A 677 -31.40 -14.10 -8.14
N PRO A 678 -30.29 -13.69 -7.50
CA PRO A 678 -28.96 -13.79 -8.10
C PRO A 678 -28.54 -15.23 -8.35
N ILE A 679 -27.62 -15.38 -9.30
CA ILE A 679 -26.99 -16.65 -9.68
C ILE A 679 -25.49 -16.56 -9.42
N GLY A 680 -24.85 -17.68 -9.09
CA GLY A 680 -23.39 -17.77 -9.12
C GLY A 680 -22.87 -17.89 -10.55
N ALA A 681 -21.97 -17.00 -10.94
CA ALA A 681 -21.30 -16.98 -12.25
C ALA A 681 -19.78 -16.80 -12.08
N ALA A 682 -19.05 -16.86 -13.19
CA ALA A 682 -17.62 -16.56 -13.22
C ALA A 682 -17.26 -15.56 -14.33
N ALA A 683 -16.20 -14.80 -14.09
CA ALA A 683 -15.51 -13.98 -15.06
C ALA A 683 -14.01 -14.28 -15.06
N VAL A 684 -13.35 -14.03 -16.18
CA VAL A 684 -11.90 -14.26 -16.37
C VAL A 684 -11.26 -12.95 -16.77
N LEU A 685 -10.13 -12.61 -16.16
CA LEU A 685 -9.35 -11.44 -16.56
C LEU A 685 -8.73 -11.72 -17.93
N VAL A 686 -9.08 -10.92 -18.94
CA VAL A 686 -8.62 -11.16 -20.31
C VAL A 686 -7.35 -10.39 -20.66
N ASN A 687 -6.98 -9.38 -19.87
CA ASN A 687 -5.80 -8.55 -20.11
C ASN A 687 -4.89 -8.44 -18.89
N PRO A 688 -4.45 -9.56 -18.27
CA PRO A 688 -3.46 -9.50 -17.19
C PRO A 688 -2.24 -8.70 -17.62
#